data_AF-A0A3C1DKP6-F1
#
_entry.id   AF-A0A3C1DKP6-F1
#
_cell.length_a   1.000
_cell.length_b   1.000
_cell.length_c   1.000
_cell.angle_alpha   90.00
_cell.angle_beta   90.00
_cell.angle_gamma   90.00
#
_symmetry.space_group_name_H-M   'P 1'
#
loop_
_entity.id
_entity.type
_entity.pdbx_description
1 polymer ?
#
loop_
_entity_poly.entity_id
_entity_poly.type
_entity_poly.pdbx_seq_one_letter_code
_entity_poly.pdbx_strand_id
1 'polypeptide(L)'
;MRPYTTSEIKDRPRFVDPGSVPVTHCIRGLTSSGLDGGETRTLLRRKGSARYVCCVFRGHSPCHDDRIPVFEPTDWKGIPVADADEPTDTSESGGLAAPFISYAQNGEDVVLHRALGDVANGVFIDVGAADPVIDSVTWAFYQRGWSGINFEPVKDFADMYHPLRSRDTTIRAGVGAEPGRRTFYIAEGTGLSSLDEKDAQSAADLGYTIVESEIEIVTLNDTLSDVYPLGTEIHFLKIDAEGAEADVLNSIDLDTWRPWVILVEATRPNSTESTRHLFDHLITKFRYEPVLFDGLNQFYVAEEHRDLAPSLSYPACPLDDYGLRSIDVLLRENAVLRNDVSEASRRYQEPWSHSLSDLFIAQNDRDEAVRKLRIARRRALRAEERARAIESSKLGRVRATQLRVISKARRVLHRSPLPESMTARVPRKPVPDITVGAPDDVLQARLSAVLNAVGQSEDGLSLPKQLEALEDAIDDSQDPLDLLWLCAVTFNSALPNPSQVAYLHRTLTFNGARGVVTELLRLRSTSPRNWARSAPMEIVTVPLVDVTHTSLHNSHTGVQRVVREVVPRWVETQDFALAVLDEDANVWRPLRPAEEDRVLRWPISAAPTHPGEPGNWQSILVPWHTQFVSPELILETRRCEYILALAEYSGSDYCAIVYDLIPITMPSVCSAGIRTAFSNQLSAMSVSSRLSTISQSVELDVDAYSRSLANQGTRPLTARAHSLPVRPNPLTREQAEEHRAALFAIRDIPLVLSVSSIEPRKNQTSILLAAEQLWREGQQFQLLFIAGDGWLRDDFDAELKRAQDAGRPVRVISKASEELLWAAYQLARFSVFVSLAEGYGLPAAESIGSGTPVVLTNYGSMAEIG
;
A
#
# COMPACT_ATOMS: atom_id res chain seq x y z
N MET A 1 16.65 25.33 -49.44
CA MET A 1 17.70 26.35 -49.26
C MET A 1 18.86 25.72 -48.48
N ARG A 2 20.09 26.01 -48.89
CA ARG A 2 21.38 25.46 -48.43
C ARG A 2 22.02 26.42 -47.36
N PRO A 3 23.20 26.13 -46.75
CA PRO A 3 23.41 26.07 -45.29
C PRO A 3 24.59 26.95 -44.79
N TYR A 4 25.01 26.78 -43.52
CA TYR A 4 26.37 27.08 -43.02
C TYR A 4 26.74 25.97 -41.99
N THR A 5 27.52 24.93 -42.33
CA THR A 5 29.00 24.74 -42.43
C THR A 5 29.76 24.57 -41.10
N THR A 6 30.45 23.44 -41.02
CA THR A 6 31.46 22.97 -40.05
C THR A 6 32.88 23.47 -40.39
N SER A 7 33.76 23.60 -39.39
CA SER A 7 35.18 23.13 -39.42
C SER A 7 35.89 23.42 -38.08
N GLU A 8 36.37 22.36 -37.42
CA GLU A 8 37.78 22.04 -37.08
C GLU A 8 38.36 22.83 -35.89
N ILE A 9 38.75 22.18 -34.79
CA ILE A 9 40.13 21.72 -34.47
C ILE A 9 40.00 20.72 -33.28
N LYS A 10 40.19 19.41 -33.45
CA LYS A 10 41.40 18.61 -33.15
C LYS A 10 42.22 19.05 -31.92
N ASP A 11 42.03 18.40 -30.78
CA ASP A 11 43.11 17.70 -30.04
C ASP A 11 42.57 17.00 -28.77
N ARG A 12 42.91 15.71 -28.62
CA ARG A 12 42.73 14.91 -27.39
C ARG A 12 43.96 15.07 -26.49
N PRO A 13 43.80 14.91 -25.17
CA PRO A 13 44.56 13.86 -24.48
C PRO A 13 43.65 13.07 -23.50
N ARG A 14 43.54 11.74 -23.65
CA ARG A 14 44.29 10.69 -22.91
C ARG A 14 44.13 10.75 -21.38
N PHE A 15 43.45 9.71 -20.87
CA PHE A 15 43.43 9.26 -19.48
C PHE A 15 44.84 9.19 -18.86
N VAL A 16 44.96 9.69 -17.62
CA VAL A 16 46.01 9.31 -16.66
C VAL A 16 45.36 9.16 -15.27
N ASP A 17 45.74 8.09 -14.60
CA ASP A 17 45.34 7.53 -13.29
C ASP A 17 45.56 8.50 -12.09
N PRO A 18 44.87 8.33 -10.94
CA PRO A 18 44.85 9.27 -9.83
C PRO A 18 46.03 9.03 -8.89
N GLY A 19 46.82 10.07 -8.67
CA GLY A 19 47.96 10.00 -7.77
C GLY A 19 48.37 11.35 -7.22
N SER A 20 47.93 11.61 -6.00
CA SER A 20 48.63 12.37 -4.96
C SER A 20 48.63 13.92 -4.96
N VAL A 21 48.44 14.42 -3.73
CA VAL A 21 48.80 15.74 -3.13
C VAL A 21 47.87 16.97 -3.41
N PRO A 22 47.82 18.00 -2.53
CA PRO A 22 46.63 18.30 -1.73
C PRO A 22 46.17 19.79 -1.78
N VAL A 23 45.04 20.04 -1.11
CA VAL A 23 44.40 21.31 -0.72
C VAL A 23 45.34 22.53 -0.59
N THR A 24 45.01 23.66 -1.24
CA THR A 24 45.02 25.00 -0.62
C THR A 24 44.34 26.11 -1.45
N HIS A 25 43.44 26.84 -0.78
CA HIS A 25 43.07 28.26 -0.94
C HIS A 25 42.49 28.79 -2.27
N CYS A 26 41.24 29.26 -2.22
CA CYS A 26 40.94 30.68 -2.44
C CYS A 26 39.51 31.04 -1.99
N ILE A 27 39.40 31.90 -0.97
CA ILE A 27 38.21 32.69 -0.66
C ILE A 27 38.41 34.06 -1.32
N ARG A 28 37.43 34.57 -2.08
CA ARG A 28 37.22 36.02 -2.27
C ARG A 28 35.88 36.37 -2.92
N GLY A 29 35.20 37.36 -2.31
CA GLY A 29 34.04 38.11 -2.84
C GLY A 29 32.70 37.50 -2.40
N LEU A 30 31.83 38.14 -1.62
CA LEU A 30 31.42 39.54 -1.60
C LEU A 30 30.85 39.93 -0.21
N THR A 31 31.28 41.09 0.28
CA THR A 31 30.54 42.01 1.17
C THR A 31 29.33 42.59 0.41
N SER A 32 28.22 43.11 0.94
CA SER A 32 27.84 43.70 2.22
C SER A 32 26.35 44.10 2.14
N SER A 33 25.68 44.16 3.30
CA SER A 33 24.59 45.06 3.73
C SER A 33 23.46 44.24 4.35
N GLY A 34 23.03 44.41 5.58
CA GLY A 34 23.30 45.37 6.64
C GLY A 34 22.16 45.16 7.64
N LEU A 35 22.45 45.16 8.93
CA LEU A 35 21.53 45.52 10.02
C LEU A 35 22.30 45.45 11.34
N ASP A 36 22.28 46.59 12.03
CA ASP A 36 22.97 46.91 13.27
C ASP A 36 22.42 46.19 14.50
N GLY A 37 23.29 46.03 15.50
CA GLY A 37 22.94 46.31 16.89
C GLY A 37 22.74 45.11 17.81
N GLY A 38 23.82 44.62 18.43
CA GLY A 38 23.75 43.72 19.58
C GLY A 38 25.12 43.28 20.09
N GLU A 39 25.65 43.99 21.09
CA GLU A 39 26.94 43.72 21.73
C GLU A 39 27.09 42.27 22.20
N THR A 40 28.15 41.59 21.77
CA THR A 40 28.59 40.32 22.38
C THR A 40 29.98 40.50 23.00
N ARG A 41 30.04 40.60 24.34
CA ARG A 41 31.31 40.51 25.08
C ARG A 41 31.84 39.08 24.98
N THR A 42 32.99 38.94 24.35
CA THR A 42 33.75 37.68 24.22
C THR A 42 34.61 37.46 25.45
N LEU A 43 34.34 36.40 26.22
CA LEU A 43 35.28 35.85 27.21
C LEU A 43 35.88 34.56 26.66
N LEU A 44 37.12 34.67 26.19
CA LEU A 44 37.96 33.57 25.73
C LEU A 44 38.46 32.74 26.92
N ARG A 45 38.13 31.45 26.95
CA ARG A 45 39.06 30.41 27.47
C ARG A 45 39.09 29.21 26.53
N ARG A 46 40.30 28.92 26.03
CA ARG A 46 40.64 27.79 25.17
C ARG A 46 40.76 26.50 25.98
N LYS A 47 40.15 25.40 25.48
CA LYS A 47 40.84 24.13 25.14
C LYS A 47 39.86 23.15 24.47
N GLY A 48 40.27 22.60 23.31
CA GLY A 48 39.83 21.29 22.80
C GLY A 48 38.66 21.24 21.82
N SER A 49 38.99 21.23 20.52
CA SER A 49 38.36 20.46 19.42
C SER A 49 36.82 20.42 19.21
N ALA A 50 36.42 20.88 18.02
CA ALA A 50 35.13 20.76 17.31
C ALA A 50 33.99 21.70 17.75
N ARG A 51 33.56 22.59 16.85
CA ARG A 51 32.35 23.41 16.95
C ARG A 51 31.32 22.91 15.94
N TYR A 52 30.16 22.47 16.41
CA TYR A 52 28.91 22.46 15.64
C TYR A 52 28.22 23.82 15.83
N VAL A 53 27.63 24.37 14.77
CA VAL A 53 26.69 25.50 14.84
C VAL A 53 25.32 24.90 15.12
N CYS A 54 24.80 25.10 16.33
CA CYS A 54 23.43 24.76 16.69
C CYS A 54 22.63 26.06 16.73
N CYS A 55 21.74 26.24 15.74
CA CYS A 55 20.71 27.28 15.80
C CYS A 55 19.57 26.75 16.69
N VAL A 56 19.57 27.15 17.96
CA VAL A 56 18.46 26.89 18.89
C VAL A 56 17.55 28.11 18.91
N PHE A 57 16.32 27.98 18.42
CA PHE A 57 15.25 28.92 18.71
C PHE A 57 14.91 28.80 20.21
N ARG A 58 15.14 29.87 20.98
CA ARG A 58 14.69 29.98 22.38
C ARG A 58 13.20 30.34 22.41
N GLY A 59 12.35 29.34 22.60
CA GLY A 59 11.03 29.53 23.19
C GLY A 59 11.17 29.85 24.68
N HIS A 60 10.43 30.85 25.15
CA HIS A 60 10.46 31.38 26.51
C HIS A 60 10.01 30.35 27.56
N SER A 61 10.70 30.27 28.69
CA SER A 61 10.16 29.66 29.93
C SER A 61 9.16 30.61 30.60
N PRO A 62 8.17 30.07 31.33
CA PRO A 62 7.65 30.72 32.52
C PRO A 62 8.02 29.96 33.80
N CYS A 63 8.08 30.75 34.86
CA CYS A 63 8.56 30.46 36.20
C CYS A 63 7.67 29.50 37.00
N HIS A 64 8.27 28.91 38.02
CA HIS A 64 7.61 28.36 39.20
C HIS A 64 6.57 29.33 39.79
N ASP A 65 5.34 28.88 39.97
CA ASP A 65 4.49 29.30 41.08
C ASP A 65 3.65 28.12 41.58
N ASP A 66 3.78 27.86 42.88
CA ASP A 66 3.08 26.82 43.64
C ASP A 66 1.66 27.31 43.97
N ARG A 67 0.63 26.70 43.37
CA ARG A 67 -0.75 26.58 43.92
C ARG A 67 -1.69 25.89 42.91
N ILE A 68 -1.96 24.60 43.11
CA ILE A 68 -3.04 23.86 42.44
C ILE A 68 -4.19 23.71 43.46
N PRO A 69 -5.42 24.20 43.20
CA PRO A 69 -6.60 23.78 43.94
C PRO A 69 -7.10 22.43 43.41
N VAL A 70 -7.25 21.48 44.32
CA VAL A 70 -7.90 20.18 44.13
C VAL A 70 -9.41 20.42 44.00
N PHE A 71 -10.04 19.87 42.95
CA PHE A 71 -11.50 19.70 42.90
C PHE A 71 -11.82 18.19 42.96
N GLU A 72 -12.65 17.82 43.94
CA GLU A 72 -13.13 16.45 44.17
C GLU A 72 -14.27 16.07 43.19
N PRO A 73 -14.47 14.77 42.91
CA PRO A 73 -15.52 14.29 42.04
C PRO A 73 -16.81 14.04 42.84
N THR A 74 -17.88 14.80 42.58
CA THR A 74 -19.23 14.43 43.02
C THR A 74 -20.27 14.63 41.93
N ASP A 75 -21.05 13.56 41.75
CA ASP A 75 -22.44 13.49 41.29
C ASP A 75 -22.72 13.52 39.78
N TRP A 76 -22.44 12.38 39.14
CA TRP A 76 -23.11 11.96 37.90
C TRP A 76 -24.53 11.47 38.23
N LYS A 77 -25.55 12.29 37.95
CA LYS A 77 -26.94 11.81 37.79
C LYS A 77 -27.33 12.01 36.33
N GLY A 78 -27.62 10.89 35.68
CA GLY A 78 -27.93 10.82 34.26
C GLY A 78 -29.23 11.48 33.86
N ILE A 79 -29.44 11.54 32.55
CA ILE A 79 -30.67 11.83 31.80
C ILE A 79 -30.38 11.48 30.31
N PRO A 80 -31.39 11.13 29.51
CA PRO A 80 -31.43 9.90 28.74
C PRO A 80 -31.17 10.07 27.24
N VAL A 81 -31.02 8.91 26.58
CA VAL A 81 -31.00 8.72 25.13
C VAL A 81 -32.32 9.21 24.52
N ALA A 82 -32.26 10.14 23.57
CA ALA A 82 -33.34 10.43 22.63
C ALA A 82 -32.75 11.00 21.32
N ASP A 83 -32.97 10.21 20.27
CA ASP A 83 -33.29 10.50 18.88
C ASP A 83 -32.49 11.51 18.03
N ALA A 84 -32.24 11.02 16.82
CA ALA A 84 -31.69 11.72 15.67
C ALA A 84 -32.60 12.87 15.22
N ASP A 85 -32.04 14.07 15.03
CA ASP A 85 -32.16 14.85 13.80
C ASP A 85 -31.42 16.21 13.89
N GLU A 86 -30.95 16.63 12.71
CA GLU A 86 -30.46 17.96 12.26
C GLU A 86 -29.21 18.61 12.90
N PRO A 87 -28.16 18.93 12.09
CA PRO A 87 -27.07 19.78 12.55
C PRO A 87 -27.53 21.23 12.57
N THR A 88 -27.66 21.79 13.77
CA THR A 88 -27.87 23.21 13.98
C THR A 88 -26.57 23.99 13.82
N ASP A 89 -26.74 25.16 13.18
CA ASP A 89 -25.77 26.22 12.88
C ASP A 89 -24.80 26.51 14.03
N THR A 90 -23.50 26.39 13.74
CA THR A 90 -22.41 26.87 14.61
C THR A 90 -21.62 27.94 13.88
N SER A 91 -22.22 29.14 13.81
CA SER A 91 -21.48 30.37 13.55
C SER A 91 -20.65 30.74 14.77
N GLU A 92 -19.33 30.71 14.58
CA GLU A 92 -18.24 31.42 15.30
C GLU A 92 -16.96 30.57 15.39
N SER A 93 -16.47 30.15 14.23
CA SER A 93 -15.04 30.04 13.96
C SER A 93 -14.83 30.58 12.55
N GLY A 94 -13.74 31.30 12.29
CA GLY A 94 -13.42 31.81 10.95
C GLY A 94 -13.08 30.68 9.98
N GLY A 95 -14.06 29.85 9.66
CA GLY A 95 -13.97 28.73 8.74
C GLY A 95 -14.07 29.24 7.31
N LEU A 96 -13.07 28.91 6.51
CA LEU A 96 -13.25 28.86 5.05
C LEU A 96 -14.48 27.99 4.78
N ALA A 97 -15.46 28.52 4.05
CA ALA A 97 -16.61 27.75 3.60
C ALA A 97 -16.11 26.47 2.90
N ALA A 98 -16.77 25.34 3.14
CA ALA A 98 -16.37 24.10 2.48
C ALA A 98 -16.44 24.29 0.96
N PRO A 99 -15.41 23.87 0.19
CA PRO A 99 -15.35 24.10 -1.25
C PRO A 99 -16.52 23.44 -1.96
N PHE A 100 -16.95 24.02 -3.09
CA PHE A 100 -18.00 23.44 -3.92
C PHE A 100 -17.55 22.06 -4.41
N ILE A 101 -18.38 21.01 -4.28
CA ILE A 101 -18.01 19.68 -4.77
C ILE A 101 -18.70 19.45 -6.11
N SER A 102 -17.89 19.27 -7.14
CA SER A 102 -18.34 18.96 -8.50
C SER A 102 -18.59 17.46 -8.65
N TYR A 103 -19.72 17.15 -9.27
CA TYR A 103 -20.19 15.82 -9.63
C TYR A 103 -20.27 15.63 -11.14
N ALA A 104 -20.18 16.70 -11.92
CA ALA A 104 -20.26 16.67 -13.37
C ALA A 104 -18.98 16.13 -14.04
N GLN A 105 -19.14 15.56 -15.24
CA GLN A 105 -18.05 14.95 -16.00
C GLN A 105 -16.98 15.95 -16.44
N ASN A 106 -17.38 17.16 -16.86
CA ASN A 106 -16.48 18.19 -17.39
C ASN A 106 -16.54 19.52 -16.60
N GLY A 107 -17.05 19.47 -15.35
CA GLY A 107 -17.13 20.62 -14.45
C GLY A 107 -18.20 21.64 -14.83
N GLU A 108 -19.24 21.23 -15.56
CA GLU A 108 -20.37 22.05 -15.98
C GLU A 108 -21.09 22.65 -14.77
N ASP A 109 -21.23 21.86 -13.70
CA ASP A 109 -21.85 22.28 -12.45
C ASP A 109 -21.05 23.38 -11.72
N VAL A 110 -19.72 23.38 -11.84
CA VAL A 110 -18.84 24.45 -11.34
C VAL A 110 -19.06 25.74 -12.13
N VAL A 111 -19.10 25.65 -13.47
CA VAL A 111 -19.34 26.80 -14.35
C VAL A 111 -20.72 27.42 -14.06
N LEU A 112 -21.75 26.57 -13.93
CA LEU A 112 -23.09 27.00 -13.54
C LEU A 112 -23.10 27.59 -12.13
N HIS A 113 -22.39 27.01 -11.17
CA HIS A 113 -22.34 27.51 -9.79
C HIS A 113 -21.67 28.88 -9.71
N ARG A 114 -20.63 29.13 -10.53
CA ARG A 114 -20.01 30.46 -10.62
C ARG A 114 -20.99 31.53 -11.11
N ALA A 115 -21.93 31.18 -11.98
CA ALA A 115 -22.93 32.12 -12.50
C ALA A 115 -24.19 32.22 -11.63
N LEU A 116 -24.62 31.11 -11.03
CA LEU A 116 -25.93 30.96 -10.39
C LEU A 116 -25.84 30.67 -8.88
N GLY A 117 -24.64 30.71 -8.29
CA GLY A 117 -24.41 30.33 -6.89
C GLY A 117 -25.18 31.17 -5.87
N ASP A 118 -25.57 32.39 -6.23
CA ASP A 118 -26.37 33.30 -5.40
C ASP A 118 -27.88 33.02 -5.46
N VAL A 119 -28.33 32.15 -6.38
CA VAL A 119 -29.74 31.78 -6.52
C VAL A 119 -30.10 30.72 -5.47
N ALA A 120 -31.04 31.06 -4.60
CA ALA A 120 -31.61 30.14 -3.63
C ALA A 120 -32.80 29.38 -4.23
N ASN A 121 -32.82 28.04 -4.07
CA ASN A 121 -33.90 27.16 -4.51
C ASN A 121 -34.24 27.30 -6.01
N GLY A 122 -33.22 27.33 -6.87
CA GLY A 122 -33.43 27.45 -8.31
C GLY A 122 -34.07 26.21 -8.94
N VAL A 123 -34.55 26.39 -10.17
CA VAL A 123 -35.20 25.35 -10.97
C VAL A 123 -34.35 24.99 -12.18
N PHE A 124 -34.13 23.68 -12.38
CA PHE A 124 -33.42 23.17 -13.55
C PHE A 124 -34.28 22.17 -14.33
N ILE A 125 -33.91 21.97 -15.59
CA ILE A 125 -34.41 20.89 -16.44
C ILE A 125 -33.20 20.11 -16.95
N ASP A 126 -33.23 18.79 -16.80
CA ASP A 126 -32.16 17.88 -17.16
C ASP A 126 -32.68 16.85 -18.19
N VAL A 127 -32.26 16.96 -19.44
CA VAL A 127 -32.61 16.04 -20.52
C VAL A 127 -31.43 15.13 -20.81
N GLY A 128 -31.64 13.82 -20.63
CA GLY A 128 -30.58 12.82 -20.58
C GLY A 128 -29.86 12.86 -19.23
N ALA A 129 -30.63 12.64 -18.17
CA ALA A 129 -30.16 12.88 -16.81
C ALA A 129 -29.25 11.77 -16.27
N ALA A 130 -29.33 10.54 -16.81
CA ALA A 130 -28.52 9.38 -16.46
C ALA A 130 -28.42 9.15 -14.93
N ASP A 131 -27.26 8.79 -14.40
CA ASP A 131 -27.08 8.54 -12.97
C ASP A 131 -27.39 9.82 -12.13
N PRO A 132 -28.21 9.73 -11.07
CA PRO A 132 -28.63 10.88 -10.27
C PRO A 132 -27.51 11.58 -9.48
N VAL A 133 -26.32 10.97 -9.39
CA VAL A 133 -25.19 11.44 -8.57
C VAL A 133 -23.87 11.42 -9.34
N ILE A 134 -23.60 10.39 -10.14
CA ILE A 134 -22.33 10.23 -10.88
C ILE A 134 -22.45 10.96 -12.22
N ASP A 135 -21.44 11.76 -12.55
CA ASP A 135 -21.41 12.60 -13.75
C ASP A 135 -22.61 13.56 -13.87
N SER A 136 -23.28 13.82 -12.74
CA SER A 136 -24.51 14.62 -12.67
C SER A 136 -24.20 16.11 -12.54
N VAL A 137 -24.66 16.88 -13.53
CA VAL A 137 -24.60 18.36 -13.51
C VAL A 137 -25.53 18.95 -12.42
N THR A 138 -26.61 18.25 -12.08
CA THR A 138 -27.69 18.81 -11.24
C THR A 138 -27.61 18.40 -9.77
N TRP A 139 -26.83 17.37 -9.42
CA TRP A 139 -26.77 16.87 -8.04
C TRP A 139 -26.22 17.89 -7.04
N ALA A 140 -25.17 18.63 -7.41
CA ALA A 140 -24.61 19.68 -6.54
C ALA A 140 -25.61 20.80 -6.23
N PHE A 141 -26.49 21.11 -7.18
CA PHE A 141 -27.59 22.07 -7.03
C PHE A 141 -28.71 21.49 -6.18
N TYR A 142 -29.10 20.23 -6.42
CA TYR A 142 -30.11 19.54 -5.61
C TYR A 142 -29.72 19.55 -4.13
N GLN A 143 -28.46 19.25 -3.80
CA GLN A 143 -27.95 19.32 -2.42
C GLN A 143 -28.06 20.72 -1.78
N ARG A 144 -28.16 21.76 -2.60
CA ARG A 144 -28.29 23.18 -2.19
C ARG A 144 -29.73 23.69 -2.25
N GLY A 145 -30.71 22.78 -2.22
CA GLY A 145 -32.13 23.12 -2.15
C GLY A 145 -32.80 23.37 -3.50
N TRP A 146 -32.08 23.21 -4.61
CA TRP A 146 -32.69 23.28 -5.93
C TRP A 146 -33.56 22.04 -6.19
N SER A 147 -34.44 22.17 -7.17
CA SER A 147 -35.32 21.08 -7.62
C SER A 147 -35.63 21.23 -9.10
N GLY A 148 -35.81 20.13 -9.81
CA GLY A 148 -36.03 20.18 -11.26
C GLY A 148 -36.79 18.99 -11.81
N ILE A 149 -36.86 18.96 -13.14
CA ILE A 149 -37.36 17.82 -13.90
C ILE A 149 -36.19 17.09 -14.54
N ASN A 150 -36.13 15.77 -14.35
CA ASN A 150 -35.14 14.91 -14.98
C ASN A 150 -35.84 13.98 -15.99
N PHE A 151 -35.39 13.97 -17.24
CA PHE A 151 -35.85 13.05 -18.27
C PHE A 151 -34.84 11.92 -18.44
N GLU A 152 -35.24 10.70 -18.07
CA GLU A 152 -34.36 9.53 -18.08
C GLU A 152 -35.11 8.29 -18.61
N PRO A 153 -34.86 7.86 -19.86
CA PRO A 153 -35.58 6.74 -20.47
C PRO A 153 -35.16 5.36 -19.94
N VAL A 154 -33.94 5.19 -19.42
CA VAL A 154 -33.43 3.92 -18.90
C VAL A 154 -34.00 3.69 -17.50
N LYS A 155 -34.78 2.62 -17.37
CA LYS A 155 -35.49 2.27 -16.14
C LYS A 155 -34.57 2.20 -14.91
N ASP A 156 -33.39 1.60 -15.05
CA ASP A 156 -32.50 1.38 -13.91
C ASP A 156 -31.96 2.70 -13.35
N PHE A 157 -31.62 3.67 -14.21
CA PHE A 157 -31.26 5.02 -13.77
C PHE A 157 -32.46 5.79 -13.20
N ALA A 158 -33.62 5.75 -13.89
CA ALA A 158 -34.83 6.43 -13.41
C ALA A 158 -35.27 5.96 -12.01
N ASP A 159 -35.15 4.65 -11.72
CA ASP A 159 -35.51 4.08 -10.42
C ASP A 159 -34.57 4.55 -9.27
N MET A 160 -33.36 5.00 -9.59
CA MET A 160 -32.41 5.52 -8.60
C MET A 160 -32.77 6.93 -8.09
N TYR A 161 -33.53 7.71 -8.86
CA TYR A 161 -33.88 9.09 -8.49
C TYR A 161 -34.79 9.16 -7.27
N HIS A 162 -35.84 8.34 -7.20
CA HIS A 162 -36.84 8.46 -6.12
C HIS A 162 -36.26 8.38 -4.69
N PRO A 163 -35.37 7.43 -4.35
CA PRO A 163 -34.79 7.36 -3.00
C PRO A 163 -33.78 8.48 -2.69
N LEU A 164 -33.19 9.11 -3.71
CA LEU A 164 -32.10 10.09 -3.55
C LEU A 164 -32.57 11.55 -3.72
N ARG A 165 -33.58 11.77 -4.56
CA ARG A 165 -33.95 13.06 -5.15
C ARG A 165 -35.46 13.32 -5.03
N SER A 166 -35.98 13.26 -3.81
CA SER A 166 -37.41 13.40 -3.51
C SER A 166 -38.06 14.74 -3.88
N ARG A 167 -37.28 15.84 -4.07
CA ARG A 167 -37.82 17.12 -4.58
C ARG A 167 -37.93 17.17 -6.10
N ASP A 168 -37.21 16.30 -6.81
CA ASP A 168 -37.22 16.31 -8.26
C ASP A 168 -38.40 15.52 -8.82
N THR A 169 -38.87 15.93 -9.99
CA THR A 169 -39.81 15.14 -10.80
C THR A 169 -39.03 14.39 -11.85
N THR A 170 -39.05 13.05 -11.80
CA THR A 170 -38.36 12.21 -12.79
C THR A 170 -39.36 11.62 -13.77
N ILE A 171 -39.14 11.86 -15.07
CA ILE A 171 -39.98 11.41 -16.17
C ILE A 171 -39.24 10.30 -16.91
N ARG A 172 -39.79 9.08 -16.87
CA ARG A 172 -39.19 7.92 -17.54
C ARG A 172 -39.52 7.86 -19.03
N ALA A 173 -39.03 8.86 -19.76
CA ALA A 173 -39.25 9.03 -21.19
C ALA A 173 -38.05 9.75 -21.82
N GLY A 174 -37.84 9.52 -23.11
CA GLY A 174 -36.99 10.38 -23.94
C GLY A 174 -37.74 11.66 -24.34
N VAL A 175 -37.00 12.66 -24.79
CA VAL A 175 -37.57 13.94 -25.24
C VAL A 175 -37.31 14.11 -26.73
N GLY A 176 -38.32 14.54 -27.48
CA GLY A 176 -38.21 14.74 -28.92
C GLY A 176 -39.25 15.70 -29.49
N ALA A 177 -39.13 16.01 -30.78
CA ALA A 177 -39.95 17.04 -31.44
C ALA A 177 -41.45 16.72 -31.47
N GLU A 178 -41.82 15.43 -31.47
CA GLU A 178 -43.20 14.95 -31.44
C GLU A 178 -43.34 13.78 -30.44
N PRO A 179 -44.46 13.69 -29.71
CA PRO A 179 -44.69 12.60 -28.78
C PRO A 179 -44.95 11.28 -29.52
N GLY A 180 -44.50 10.17 -28.94
CA GLY A 180 -44.65 8.85 -29.57
C GLY A 180 -43.85 7.75 -28.90
N ARG A 181 -43.59 6.67 -29.64
CA ARG A 181 -42.68 5.61 -29.22
C ARG A 181 -41.54 5.47 -30.22
N ARG A 182 -40.35 5.20 -29.70
CA ARG A 182 -39.13 5.00 -30.49
C ARG A 182 -38.30 3.88 -29.89
N THR A 183 -37.59 3.19 -30.77
CA THR A 183 -36.56 2.23 -30.39
C THR A 183 -35.37 3.01 -29.86
N PHE A 184 -34.90 2.61 -28.68
CA PHE A 184 -33.77 3.17 -27.96
C PHE A 184 -32.75 2.06 -27.72
N TYR A 185 -31.49 2.36 -27.97
CA TYR A 185 -30.39 1.40 -27.88
C TYR A 185 -29.65 1.64 -26.56
N ILE A 186 -29.88 0.76 -25.58
CA ILE A 186 -29.31 0.89 -24.24
C ILE A 186 -27.94 0.22 -24.21
N ALA A 187 -26.90 1.00 -23.94
CA ALA A 187 -25.57 0.48 -23.64
C ALA A 187 -25.48 0.16 -22.12
N GLU A 188 -25.62 -1.12 -21.76
CA GLU A 188 -25.82 -1.55 -20.37
C GLU A 188 -24.76 -1.00 -19.40
N GLY A 189 -25.21 -0.35 -18.33
CA GLY A 189 -24.34 0.18 -17.26
C GLY A 189 -23.52 1.42 -17.63
N THR A 190 -23.85 2.09 -18.74
CA THR A 190 -23.16 3.30 -19.22
C THR A 190 -24.14 4.42 -19.56
N GLY A 191 -23.64 5.65 -19.71
CA GLY A 191 -24.42 6.79 -20.21
C GLY A 191 -24.65 6.80 -21.72
N LEU A 192 -23.95 5.95 -22.49
CA LEU A 192 -23.86 6.00 -23.96
C LEU A 192 -25.08 5.42 -24.70
N SER A 193 -26.27 5.56 -24.13
CA SER A 193 -27.50 5.02 -24.73
C SER A 193 -28.11 6.03 -25.70
N SER A 194 -28.43 5.62 -26.94
CA SER A 194 -28.83 6.57 -28.00
C SER A 194 -30.09 6.14 -28.75
N LEU A 195 -30.73 7.11 -29.41
CA LEU A 195 -31.79 6.90 -30.41
C LEU A 195 -31.23 6.61 -31.81
N ASP A 196 -29.93 6.83 -32.08
CA ASP A 196 -29.28 6.53 -33.35
C ASP A 196 -28.63 5.13 -33.34
N GLU A 197 -29.06 4.27 -34.27
CA GLU A 197 -28.51 2.93 -34.48
C GLU A 197 -26.99 2.94 -34.76
N LYS A 198 -26.47 4.01 -35.38
CA LYS A 198 -25.03 4.13 -35.68
C LYS A 198 -24.19 4.40 -34.44
N ASP A 199 -24.71 5.16 -33.50
CA ASP A 199 -24.02 5.44 -32.24
C ASP A 199 -24.06 4.19 -31.36
N ALA A 200 -25.18 3.46 -31.36
CA ALA A 200 -25.29 2.14 -30.75
C ALA A 200 -24.29 1.12 -31.34
N GLN A 201 -24.14 1.08 -32.67
CA GLN A 201 -23.15 0.22 -33.32
C GLN A 201 -21.72 0.63 -32.95
N SER A 202 -21.44 1.93 -32.83
CA SER A 202 -20.14 2.43 -32.39
C SER A 202 -19.83 2.02 -30.94
N ALA A 203 -20.82 2.04 -30.05
CA ALA A 203 -20.69 1.51 -28.69
C ALA A 203 -20.50 -0.02 -28.66
N ALA A 204 -21.21 -0.76 -29.52
CA ALA A 204 -21.00 -2.20 -29.68
C ALA A 204 -19.58 -2.55 -30.16
N ASP A 205 -19.04 -1.77 -31.10
CA ASP A 205 -17.68 -1.93 -31.62
C ASP A 205 -16.60 -1.67 -30.54
N LEU A 206 -16.93 -0.87 -29.52
CA LEU A 206 -16.11 -0.64 -28.33
C LEU A 206 -16.26 -1.74 -27.26
N GLY A 207 -17.11 -2.75 -27.50
CA GLY A 207 -17.28 -3.92 -26.64
C GLY A 207 -18.40 -3.83 -25.61
N TYR A 208 -19.29 -2.82 -25.71
CA TYR A 208 -20.46 -2.70 -24.84
C TYR A 208 -21.61 -3.60 -25.30
N THR A 209 -22.38 -4.12 -24.34
CA THR A 209 -23.62 -4.85 -24.62
C THR A 209 -24.74 -3.87 -24.95
N ILE A 210 -25.32 -3.99 -26.14
CA ILE A 210 -26.44 -3.15 -26.59
C ILE A 210 -27.75 -3.93 -26.46
N VAL A 211 -28.73 -3.31 -25.79
CA VAL A 211 -30.09 -3.83 -25.62
C VAL A 211 -31.08 -2.87 -26.25
N GLU A 212 -31.86 -3.35 -27.22
CA GLU A 212 -32.96 -2.57 -27.79
C GLU A 212 -34.15 -2.52 -26.83
N SER A 213 -34.69 -1.33 -26.63
CA SER A 213 -35.86 -1.08 -25.78
C SER A 213 -36.79 -0.06 -26.43
N GLU A 214 -38.10 -0.27 -26.34
CA GLU A 214 -39.09 0.68 -26.83
C GLU A 214 -39.46 1.69 -25.74
N ILE A 215 -39.01 2.93 -25.88
CA ILE A 215 -39.25 4.01 -24.93
C ILE A 215 -40.38 4.94 -25.38
N GLU A 216 -40.96 5.63 -24.42
CA GLU A 216 -41.88 6.75 -24.67
C GLU A 216 -41.07 8.01 -25.00
N ILE A 217 -41.55 8.78 -25.97
CA ILE A 217 -41.04 10.11 -26.33
C ILE A 217 -42.10 11.13 -25.97
N VAL A 218 -41.71 12.17 -25.24
CA VAL A 218 -42.55 13.31 -24.84
C VAL A 218 -41.96 14.62 -25.37
N THR A 219 -42.75 15.68 -25.34
CA THR A 219 -42.27 17.04 -25.63
C THR A 219 -41.98 17.79 -24.34
N LEU A 220 -41.03 18.73 -24.37
CA LEU A 220 -40.79 19.61 -23.22
C LEU A 220 -42.01 20.50 -22.94
N ASN A 221 -42.64 21.08 -23.97
CA ASN A 221 -43.78 21.97 -23.77
C ASN A 221 -44.96 21.31 -23.03
N ASP A 222 -45.34 20.10 -23.42
CA ASP A 222 -46.46 19.39 -22.79
C ASP A 222 -46.09 19.03 -21.35
N THR A 223 -44.91 18.44 -21.15
CA THR A 223 -44.45 18.02 -19.82
C THR A 223 -44.29 19.19 -18.85
N LEU A 224 -43.70 20.30 -19.31
CA LEU A 224 -43.52 21.48 -18.47
C LEU A 224 -44.86 22.10 -18.10
N SER A 225 -45.84 22.09 -19.01
CA SER A 225 -47.19 22.61 -18.74
C SER A 225 -47.93 21.79 -17.68
N ASP A 226 -47.65 20.48 -17.60
CA ASP A 226 -48.23 19.58 -16.61
C ASP A 226 -47.59 19.72 -15.22
N VAL A 227 -46.29 20.03 -15.17
CA VAL A 227 -45.52 20.06 -13.91
C VAL A 227 -45.43 21.47 -13.31
N TYR A 228 -45.26 22.49 -14.15
CA TYR A 228 -45.01 23.85 -13.71
C TYR A 228 -46.10 24.83 -14.19
N PRO A 229 -46.48 25.82 -13.36
CA PRO A 229 -47.30 26.92 -13.82
C PRO A 229 -46.52 27.78 -14.82
N LEU A 230 -47.23 28.32 -15.82
CA LEU A 230 -46.66 29.30 -16.75
C LEU A 230 -46.07 30.50 -15.97
N GLY A 231 -44.87 30.91 -16.36
CA GLY A 231 -44.10 31.98 -15.68
C GLY A 231 -43.18 31.49 -14.56
N THR A 232 -43.01 30.17 -14.38
CA THR A 232 -41.97 29.62 -13.50
C THR A 232 -40.59 30.00 -14.03
N GLU A 233 -39.74 30.55 -13.16
CA GLU A 233 -38.35 30.91 -13.52
C GLU A 233 -37.48 29.66 -13.62
N ILE A 234 -37.13 29.26 -14.84
CA ILE A 234 -36.18 28.18 -15.11
C ILE A 234 -34.79 28.79 -15.20
N HIS A 235 -33.87 28.32 -14.36
CA HIS A 235 -32.55 28.91 -14.22
C HIS A 235 -31.56 28.27 -15.19
N PHE A 236 -31.65 26.96 -15.39
CA PHE A 236 -30.94 26.33 -16.52
C PHE A 236 -31.64 25.11 -17.11
N LEU A 237 -31.38 24.88 -18.40
CA LEU A 237 -31.77 23.70 -19.16
C LEU A 237 -30.50 22.99 -19.65
N LYS A 238 -30.29 21.75 -19.25
CA LYS A 238 -29.25 20.85 -19.76
C LYS A 238 -29.83 19.90 -20.80
N ILE A 239 -29.18 19.80 -21.95
CA ILE A 239 -29.56 18.90 -23.03
C ILE A 239 -28.34 18.08 -23.45
N ASP A 240 -28.47 16.78 -23.28
CA ASP A 240 -27.46 15.78 -23.62
C ASP A 240 -28.27 14.54 -23.99
N ALA A 241 -28.66 14.48 -25.26
CA ALA A 241 -29.63 13.51 -25.74
C ALA A 241 -28.98 12.53 -26.72
N GLU A 242 -27.66 12.36 -26.59
CA GLU A 242 -26.83 11.42 -27.34
C GLU A 242 -27.14 11.46 -28.85
N GLY A 243 -27.22 12.68 -29.40
CA GLY A 243 -27.45 12.97 -30.82
C GLY A 243 -28.85 13.52 -31.18
N ALA A 244 -29.77 13.62 -30.21
CA ALA A 244 -31.14 14.11 -30.42
C ALA A 244 -31.36 15.56 -29.97
N GLU A 245 -30.30 16.35 -29.73
CA GLU A 245 -30.37 17.69 -29.12
C GLU A 245 -31.27 18.66 -29.91
N ALA A 246 -31.22 18.59 -31.24
CA ALA A 246 -32.05 19.42 -32.11
C ALA A 246 -33.55 19.10 -31.97
N ASP A 247 -33.91 17.84 -31.78
CA ASP A 247 -35.31 17.42 -31.61
C ASP A 247 -35.83 17.84 -30.23
N VAL A 248 -35.00 17.76 -29.20
CA VAL A 248 -35.32 18.31 -27.87
C VAL A 248 -35.63 19.81 -27.97
N LEU A 249 -34.77 20.57 -28.65
CA LEU A 249 -34.94 22.02 -28.82
C LEU A 249 -36.16 22.40 -29.67
N ASN A 250 -36.56 21.56 -30.63
CA ASN A 250 -37.80 21.76 -31.40
C ASN A 250 -39.06 21.46 -30.57
N SER A 251 -38.93 20.80 -29.41
CA SER A 251 -40.05 20.44 -28.53
C SER A 251 -40.41 21.50 -27.47
N ILE A 252 -39.61 22.57 -27.36
CA ILE A 252 -39.78 23.65 -26.36
C ILE A 252 -40.00 25.00 -27.04
N ASP A 253 -40.95 25.78 -26.52
CA ASP A 253 -41.10 27.19 -26.85
C ASP A 253 -40.26 28.05 -25.90
N LEU A 254 -39.11 28.51 -26.40
CA LEU A 254 -38.15 29.29 -25.64
C LEU A 254 -38.57 30.75 -25.40
N ASP A 255 -39.61 31.26 -26.06
CA ASP A 255 -40.23 32.54 -25.68
C ASP A 255 -41.19 32.37 -24.50
N THR A 256 -41.73 31.15 -24.28
CA THR A 256 -42.67 30.85 -23.19
C THR A 256 -41.96 30.37 -21.92
N TRP A 257 -41.11 29.35 -22.01
CA TRP A 257 -40.47 28.72 -20.82
C TRP A 257 -39.15 29.37 -20.41
N ARG A 258 -38.48 30.04 -21.35
CA ARG A 258 -37.39 30.99 -21.14
C ARG A 258 -36.35 30.65 -20.03
N PRO A 259 -35.57 29.54 -20.14
CA PRO A 259 -34.45 29.29 -19.23
C PRO A 259 -33.40 30.41 -19.23
N TRP A 260 -32.79 30.74 -18.09
CA TRP A 260 -31.73 31.78 -18.08
C TRP A 260 -30.47 31.32 -18.82
N VAL A 261 -30.07 30.08 -18.57
CA VAL A 261 -28.91 29.43 -19.19
C VAL A 261 -29.35 28.15 -19.90
N ILE A 262 -28.82 27.91 -21.10
CA ILE A 262 -28.99 26.64 -21.80
C ILE A 262 -27.60 26.07 -22.05
N LEU A 263 -27.36 24.83 -21.61
CA LEU A 263 -26.18 24.07 -22.02
C LEU A 263 -26.61 22.87 -22.85
N VAL A 264 -25.92 22.66 -23.97
CA VAL A 264 -26.21 21.58 -24.91
C VAL A 264 -24.92 20.87 -25.24
N GLU A 265 -24.92 19.54 -25.15
CA GLU A 265 -23.79 18.75 -25.62
C GLU A 265 -23.58 19.01 -27.12
N ALA A 266 -22.37 19.43 -27.48
CA ALA A 266 -22.06 20.01 -28.78
C ALA A 266 -21.03 19.18 -29.55
N THR A 267 -20.84 17.92 -29.16
CA THR A 267 -19.97 16.94 -29.79
C THR A 267 -20.71 15.64 -30.07
N ARG A 268 -20.17 14.83 -30.99
CA ARG A 268 -20.65 13.44 -31.15
C ARG A 268 -20.18 12.57 -29.98
N PRO A 269 -20.91 11.50 -29.65
CA PRO A 269 -20.53 10.59 -28.58
C PRO A 269 -19.08 10.10 -28.75
N ASN A 270 -18.26 10.22 -27.71
CA ASN A 270 -16.83 9.86 -27.70
C ASN A 270 -15.98 10.47 -28.83
N SER A 271 -16.33 11.66 -29.33
CA SER A 271 -15.65 12.32 -30.45
C SER A 271 -15.39 13.80 -30.18
N THR A 272 -14.36 14.36 -30.82
CA THR A 272 -14.10 15.81 -30.83
C THR A 272 -14.83 16.52 -31.98
N GLU A 273 -15.63 15.81 -32.78
CA GLU A 273 -16.42 16.36 -33.88
C GLU A 273 -17.61 17.17 -33.34
N SER A 274 -17.71 18.45 -33.71
CA SER A 274 -18.76 19.32 -33.19
C SER A 274 -20.11 19.17 -33.91
N THR A 275 -21.18 18.97 -33.14
CA THR A 275 -22.58 18.92 -33.59
C THR A 275 -23.29 20.27 -33.48
N ARG A 276 -22.64 21.32 -32.96
CA ARG A 276 -23.23 22.65 -32.72
C ARG A 276 -24.01 23.23 -33.92
N HIS A 277 -23.51 23.00 -35.13
CA HIS A 277 -24.14 23.47 -36.36
C HIS A 277 -25.58 22.94 -36.58
N LEU A 278 -25.94 21.83 -35.95
CA LEU A 278 -27.27 21.22 -36.03
C LEU A 278 -28.32 22.01 -35.25
N PHE A 279 -27.94 22.69 -34.16
CA PHE A 279 -28.91 23.27 -33.22
C PHE A 279 -28.69 24.76 -32.86
N ASP A 280 -27.51 25.34 -33.10
CA ASP A 280 -27.19 26.73 -32.70
C ASP A 280 -28.23 27.77 -33.17
N HIS A 281 -28.75 27.60 -34.39
CA HIS A 281 -29.78 28.46 -34.96
C HIS A 281 -31.16 28.33 -34.28
N LEU A 282 -31.44 27.18 -33.64
CA LEU A 282 -32.69 26.94 -32.93
C LEU A 282 -32.74 27.69 -31.59
N ILE A 283 -31.58 27.97 -31.00
CA ILE A 283 -31.44 28.71 -29.74
C ILE A 283 -31.29 30.21 -30.01
N THR A 284 -30.35 30.59 -30.88
CA THR A 284 -30.00 32.00 -31.15
C THR A 284 -31.16 32.81 -31.75
N LYS A 285 -32.06 32.18 -32.51
CA LYS A 285 -33.28 32.85 -33.04
C LYS A 285 -34.20 33.40 -31.94
N PHE A 286 -34.10 32.86 -30.72
CA PHE A 286 -34.84 33.31 -29.54
C PHE A 286 -34.01 34.25 -28.64
N ARG A 287 -33.02 34.98 -29.18
CA ARG A 287 -32.23 35.96 -28.42
C ARG A 287 -31.50 35.33 -27.22
N TYR A 288 -30.81 34.23 -27.50
CA TYR A 288 -29.79 33.66 -26.63
C TYR A 288 -28.42 33.91 -27.24
N GLU A 289 -27.44 34.21 -26.40
CA GLU A 289 -26.06 34.46 -26.80
C GLU A 289 -25.17 33.29 -26.43
N PRO A 290 -24.36 32.74 -27.35
CA PRO A 290 -23.38 31.71 -27.02
C PRO A 290 -22.23 32.34 -26.21
N VAL A 291 -21.90 31.75 -25.05
CA VAL A 291 -20.93 32.33 -24.10
C VAL A 291 -19.69 31.46 -23.87
N LEU A 292 -19.83 30.13 -23.96
CA LEU A 292 -18.71 29.20 -23.76
C LEU A 292 -18.91 27.90 -24.52
N PHE A 293 -17.82 27.39 -25.09
CA PHE A 293 -17.68 25.97 -25.43
C PHE A 293 -16.58 25.40 -24.53
N ASP A 294 -16.93 24.44 -23.67
CA ASP A 294 -16.02 23.90 -22.65
C ASP A 294 -15.22 22.67 -23.13
N GLY A 295 -15.35 22.32 -24.42
CA GLY A 295 -14.78 21.12 -25.01
C GLY A 295 -15.80 20.00 -25.23
N LEU A 296 -16.96 20.07 -24.57
CA LEU A 296 -18.05 19.10 -24.65
C LEU A 296 -19.39 19.82 -24.90
N ASN A 297 -19.74 20.77 -24.03
CA ASN A 297 -20.99 21.51 -24.02
C ASN A 297 -20.82 22.93 -24.56
N GLN A 298 -21.86 23.39 -25.28
CA GLN A 298 -22.04 24.78 -25.68
C GLN A 298 -23.05 25.45 -24.74
N PHE A 299 -22.61 26.49 -24.03
CA PHE A 299 -23.42 27.31 -23.15
C PHE A 299 -23.98 28.53 -23.88
N TYR A 300 -25.21 28.86 -23.54
CA TYR A 300 -25.94 30.04 -24.00
C TYR A 300 -26.60 30.75 -22.81
N VAL A 301 -26.76 32.07 -22.92
CA VAL A 301 -27.47 32.88 -21.93
C VAL A 301 -28.57 33.71 -22.61
N ALA A 302 -29.72 33.84 -21.94
CA ALA A 302 -30.82 34.68 -22.41
C ALA A 302 -30.41 36.16 -22.43
N GLU A 303 -30.87 36.94 -23.41
CA GLU A 303 -30.50 38.36 -23.58
C GLU A 303 -30.75 39.21 -22.32
N GLU A 304 -31.84 38.94 -21.59
CA GLU A 304 -32.20 39.60 -20.34
C GLU A 304 -31.28 39.24 -19.15
N HIS A 305 -30.53 38.14 -19.25
CA HIS A 305 -29.56 37.67 -18.25
C HIS A 305 -28.11 37.76 -18.76
N ARG A 306 -27.85 38.66 -19.72
CA ARG A 306 -26.51 38.88 -20.29
C ARG A 306 -25.46 39.26 -19.22
N ASP A 307 -25.88 39.74 -18.05
CA ASP A 307 -25.02 39.98 -16.90
C ASP A 307 -24.32 38.71 -16.37
N LEU A 308 -24.85 37.52 -16.64
CA LEU A 308 -24.21 36.24 -16.32
C LEU A 308 -23.09 35.84 -17.31
N ALA A 309 -23.04 36.44 -18.50
CA ALA A 309 -22.11 36.04 -19.56
C ALA A 309 -20.62 36.06 -19.13
N PRO A 310 -20.12 37.05 -18.36
CA PRO A 310 -18.73 37.03 -17.89
C PRO A 310 -18.42 35.81 -17.02
N SER A 311 -19.35 35.41 -16.16
CA SER A 311 -19.22 34.21 -15.30
C SER A 311 -19.35 32.91 -16.09
N LEU A 312 -19.91 32.94 -17.29
CA LEU A 312 -20.03 31.76 -18.16
C LEU A 312 -19.00 31.75 -19.29
N SER A 313 -17.96 32.58 -19.26
CA SER A 313 -17.08 32.82 -20.43
C SER A 313 -15.86 31.90 -20.55
N TYR A 314 -15.59 31.05 -19.54
CA TYR A 314 -14.45 30.12 -19.53
C TYR A 314 -14.81 28.82 -18.79
N PRO A 315 -14.14 27.69 -19.07
CA PRO A 315 -14.39 26.43 -18.38
C PRO A 315 -14.11 26.50 -16.87
N ALA A 316 -14.51 25.47 -16.13
CA ALA A 316 -14.10 25.30 -14.74
C ALA A 316 -12.57 25.33 -14.61
N CYS A 317 -12.06 26.03 -13.60
CA CYS A 317 -10.63 26.24 -13.43
C CYS A 317 -10.27 26.33 -11.94
N PRO A 318 -8.96 26.31 -11.60
CA PRO A 318 -8.52 26.36 -10.20
C PRO A 318 -8.94 27.63 -9.43
N LEU A 319 -9.44 28.67 -10.10
CA LEU A 319 -9.94 29.89 -9.45
C LEU A 319 -11.37 29.74 -8.90
N ASP A 320 -12.07 28.67 -9.27
CA ASP A 320 -13.47 28.42 -8.87
C ASP A 320 -13.60 27.72 -7.49
N ASP A 321 -12.47 27.45 -6.81
CA ASP A 321 -12.39 26.86 -5.46
C ASP A 321 -13.32 25.65 -5.23
N TYR A 322 -13.19 24.65 -6.11
CA TYR A 322 -14.01 23.44 -6.09
C TYR A 322 -13.17 22.17 -5.85
N GLY A 323 -13.80 21.16 -5.25
CA GLY A 323 -13.29 19.80 -5.12
C GLY A 323 -14.01 18.84 -6.07
N LEU A 324 -13.37 17.73 -6.42
CA LEU A 324 -14.00 16.66 -7.18
C LEU A 324 -14.66 15.66 -6.23
N ARG A 325 -15.88 15.20 -6.53
CA ARG A 325 -16.58 14.14 -5.78
C ARG A 325 -15.69 12.93 -5.54
N SER A 326 -14.97 12.46 -6.57
CA SER A 326 -14.10 11.28 -6.47
C SER A 326 -13.05 11.42 -5.36
N ILE A 327 -12.55 12.64 -5.15
CA ILE A 327 -11.60 12.97 -4.09
C ILE A 327 -12.33 13.15 -2.75
N ASP A 328 -13.48 13.83 -2.73
CA ASP A 328 -14.27 14.04 -1.51
C ASP A 328 -14.74 12.71 -0.88
N VAL A 329 -15.21 11.75 -1.69
CA VAL A 329 -15.58 10.40 -1.23
C VAL A 329 -14.38 9.72 -0.56
N LEU A 330 -13.22 9.73 -1.21
CA LEU A 330 -12.00 9.14 -0.65
C LEU A 330 -11.57 9.83 0.65
N LEU A 331 -11.69 11.16 0.74
CA LEU A 331 -11.36 11.92 1.95
C LEU A 331 -12.33 11.60 3.10
N ARG A 332 -13.64 11.48 2.82
CA ARG A 332 -14.64 11.10 3.82
C ARG A 332 -14.45 9.67 4.30
N GLU A 333 -14.22 8.72 3.40
CA GLU A 333 -13.90 7.34 3.77
C GLU A 333 -12.63 7.28 4.61
N ASN A 334 -11.60 8.05 4.26
CA ASN A 334 -10.38 8.15 5.06
C ASN A 334 -10.65 8.77 6.44
N ALA A 335 -11.52 9.78 6.52
CA ALA A 335 -11.91 10.42 7.78
C ALA A 335 -12.72 9.48 8.69
N VAL A 336 -13.66 8.72 8.13
CA VAL A 336 -14.41 7.67 8.84
C VAL A 336 -13.44 6.62 9.36
N LEU A 337 -12.55 6.10 8.52
CA LEU A 337 -11.54 5.13 8.93
C LEU A 337 -10.61 5.68 10.03
N ARG A 338 -10.22 6.97 9.95
CA ARG A 338 -9.42 7.62 10.99
C ARG A 338 -10.17 7.79 12.30
N ASN A 339 -11.47 8.11 12.24
CA ASN A 339 -12.33 8.20 13.41
C ASN A 339 -12.56 6.82 14.01
N ASP A 340 -12.84 5.80 13.21
CA ASP A 340 -12.97 4.41 13.67
C ASP A 340 -11.69 3.92 14.34
N VAL A 341 -10.52 4.24 13.77
CA VAL A 341 -9.21 3.94 14.36
C VAL A 341 -8.99 4.73 15.66
N SER A 342 -9.38 6.01 15.71
CA SER A 342 -9.23 6.86 16.90
C SER A 342 -10.19 6.47 18.02
N GLU A 343 -11.43 6.13 17.69
CA GLU A 343 -12.46 5.69 18.63
C GLU A 343 -12.12 4.30 19.15
N ALA A 344 -11.69 3.37 18.29
CA ALA A 344 -11.12 2.11 18.72
C ALA A 344 -9.95 2.36 19.68
N SER A 345 -8.99 3.21 19.31
CA SER A 345 -7.84 3.56 20.16
C SER A 345 -8.25 4.15 21.50
N ARG A 346 -9.27 5.03 21.55
CA ARG A 346 -9.76 5.66 22.79
C ARG A 346 -10.51 4.65 23.67
N ARG A 347 -11.34 3.78 23.08
CA ARG A 347 -12.00 2.64 23.75
C ARG A 347 -10.99 1.68 24.37
N TYR A 348 -9.82 1.54 23.74
CA TYR A 348 -8.70 0.78 24.26
C TYR A 348 -7.82 1.54 25.26
N GLN A 349 -7.88 2.88 25.36
CA GLN A 349 -7.00 3.66 26.25
C GLN A 349 -7.66 4.09 27.58
N GLU A 350 -8.96 4.39 27.60
CA GLU A 350 -9.62 4.90 28.83
C GLU A 350 -9.67 3.91 30.01
N PRO A 351 -9.93 2.60 29.83
CA PRO A 351 -9.87 1.64 30.93
C PRO A 351 -8.45 1.45 31.50
N TRP A 352 -7.44 1.76 30.68
CA TRP A 352 -6.03 1.56 31.01
C TRP A 352 -5.42 2.71 31.81
N SER A 353 -5.84 3.95 31.60
CA SER A 353 -5.32 5.11 32.37
C SER A 353 -5.69 5.05 33.86
N HIS A 354 -6.90 4.57 34.17
CA HIS A 354 -7.37 4.37 35.54
C HIS A 354 -6.67 3.16 36.19
N SER A 355 -6.58 2.03 35.47
CA SER A 355 -5.87 0.84 35.97
C SER A 355 -4.37 1.09 36.17
N LEU A 356 -3.72 1.91 35.34
CA LEU A 356 -2.31 2.26 35.48
C LEU A 356 -2.06 3.14 36.70
N SER A 357 -2.98 4.05 37.02
CA SER A 357 -2.89 4.88 38.24
C SER A 357 -3.04 4.02 39.50
N ASP A 358 -3.99 3.08 39.51
CA ASP A 358 -4.19 2.14 40.63
C ASP A 358 -3.03 1.15 40.78
N LEU A 359 -2.47 0.66 39.67
CA LEU A 359 -1.27 -0.18 39.66
C LEU A 359 -0.02 0.56 40.15
N PHE A 360 0.12 1.85 39.84
CA PHE A 360 1.24 2.67 40.30
C PHE A 360 1.16 2.92 41.81
N ILE A 361 -0.04 3.16 42.35
CA ILE A 361 -0.28 3.27 43.80
C ILE A 361 0.04 1.93 44.48
N ALA A 362 -0.46 0.81 43.94
CA ALA A 362 -0.22 -0.52 44.48
C ALA A 362 1.27 -0.94 44.44
N GLN A 363 2.02 -0.53 43.41
CA GLN A 363 3.47 -0.77 43.32
C GLN A 363 4.24 0.01 44.40
N ASN A 364 3.91 1.29 44.62
CA ASN A 364 4.56 2.09 45.66
C ASN A 364 4.34 1.50 47.07
N ASP A 365 3.11 1.06 47.37
CA ASP A 365 2.78 0.40 48.63
C ASP A 365 3.55 -0.92 48.82
N ARG A 366 3.71 -1.69 47.73
CA ARG A 366 4.47 -2.94 47.75
C ARG A 366 5.96 -2.69 47.98
N ASP A 367 6.55 -1.70 47.32
CA ASP A 367 7.96 -1.37 47.46
C ASP A 367 8.28 -0.86 48.87
N GLU A 368 7.36 -0.11 49.48
CA GLU A 368 7.48 0.27 50.87
C GLU A 368 7.41 -0.94 51.82
N ALA A 369 6.50 -1.89 51.57
CA ALA A 369 6.41 -3.12 52.35
C ALA A 369 7.67 -3.99 52.24
N VAL A 370 8.24 -4.13 51.03
CA VAL A 370 9.50 -4.86 50.79
C VAL A 370 10.67 -4.18 51.50
N ARG A 371 10.72 -2.84 51.49
CA ARG A 371 11.74 -2.06 52.22
C ARG A 371 11.67 -2.33 53.73
N LYS A 372 10.46 -2.34 54.31
CA LYS A 372 10.23 -2.68 55.73
C LYS A 372 10.66 -4.11 56.06
N LEU A 373 10.36 -5.08 55.19
CA LEU A 373 10.80 -6.47 55.31
C LEU A 373 12.32 -6.64 55.26
N ARG A 374 13.02 -5.93 54.35
CA ARG A 374 14.49 -5.94 54.28
C ARG A 374 15.13 -5.41 55.57
N ILE A 375 14.57 -4.35 56.14
CA ILE A 375 15.02 -3.80 57.43
C ILE A 375 14.80 -4.81 58.56
N ALA A 376 13.63 -5.46 58.61
CA ALA A 376 13.33 -6.48 59.61
C ALA A 376 14.28 -7.70 59.50
N ARG A 377 14.55 -8.17 58.26
CA ARG A 377 15.49 -9.28 58.00
C ARG A 377 16.92 -8.95 58.44
N ARG A 378 17.40 -7.74 58.17
CA ARG A 378 18.72 -7.27 58.66
C ARG A 378 18.80 -7.22 60.19
N ARG A 379 17.71 -6.84 60.85
CA ARG A 379 17.63 -6.86 62.33
C ARG A 379 17.66 -8.29 62.87
N ALA A 380 16.94 -9.22 62.24
CA ALA A 380 16.94 -10.63 62.61
C ALA A 380 18.33 -11.27 62.45
N LEU A 381 19.01 -11.05 61.31
CA LEU A 381 20.37 -11.57 61.09
C LEU A 381 21.36 -11.05 62.15
N ARG A 382 21.31 -9.75 62.48
CA ARG A 382 22.18 -9.18 63.53
C ARG A 382 21.88 -9.75 64.91
N ALA A 383 20.62 -10.10 65.20
CA ALA A 383 20.25 -10.75 66.44
C ALA A 383 20.79 -12.19 66.49
N GLU A 384 20.75 -12.91 65.37
CA GLU A 384 21.28 -14.26 65.24
C GLU A 384 22.81 -14.30 65.35
N GLU A 385 23.51 -13.36 64.72
CA GLU A 385 24.97 -13.18 64.87
C GLU A 385 25.37 -12.89 66.32
N ARG A 386 24.61 -12.04 67.03
CA ARG A 386 24.82 -11.79 68.46
C ARG A 386 24.57 -13.04 69.30
N ALA A 387 23.53 -13.81 68.99
CA ALA A 387 23.24 -15.07 69.66
C ALA A 387 24.37 -16.09 69.47
N ARG A 388 24.86 -16.26 68.23
CA ARG A 388 26.01 -17.12 67.91
C ARG A 388 27.30 -16.66 68.60
N ALA A 389 27.53 -15.35 68.70
CA ALA A 389 28.68 -14.81 69.43
C ALA A 389 28.62 -15.10 70.95
N ILE A 390 27.42 -14.98 71.55
CA ILE A 390 27.19 -15.33 72.95
C ILE A 390 27.36 -16.85 73.17
N GLU A 391 26.85 -17.66 72.24
CA GLU A 391 26.97 -19.12 72.28
C GLU A 391 28.43 -19.57 72.14
N SER A 392 29.20 -18.98 71.22
CA SER A 392 30.64 -19.23 71.07
C SER A 392 31.43 -18.84 72.33
N SER A 393 31.08 -17.71 72.97
CA SER A 393 31.66 -17.28 74.25
C SER A 393 31.32 -18.24 75.41
N LYS A 394 30.08 -18.76 75.45
CA LYS A 394 29.68 -19.81 76.40
C LYS A 394 30.39 -21.13 76.11
N LEU A 395 30.51 -21.54 74.85
CA LEU A 395 31.21 -22.75 74.43
C LEU A 395 32.71 -22.70 74.80
N GLY A 396 33.34 -21.52 74.69
CA GLY A 396 34.72 -21.31 75.14
C GLY A 396 34.90 -21.51 76.65
N ARG A 397 33.96 -21.01 77.47
CA ARG A 397 33.94 -21.24 78.92
C ARG A 397 33.62 -22.70 79.28
N VAL A 398 32.72 -23.34 78.54
CA VAL A 398 32.40 -24.75 78.71
C VAL A 398 33.58 -25.64 78.30
N ARG A 399 34.32 -25.34 77.22
CA ARG A 399 35.55 -26.07 76.82
C ARG A 399 36.65 -25.97 77.87
N ALA A 400 36.86 -24.80 78.47
CA ALA A 400 37.81 -24.61 79.56
C ALA A 400 37.43 -25.40 80.83
N THR A 401 36.12 -25.56 81.07
CA THR A 401 35.58 -26.36 82.17
C THR A 401 35.59 -27.86 81.85
N GLN A 402 35.31 -28.24 80.59
CA GLN A 402 35.36 -29.61 80.08
C GLN A 402 36.78 -30.17 80.12
N LEU A 403 37.82 -29.40 79.79
CA LEU A 403 39.21 -29.88 79.93
C LEU A 403 39.58 -30.17 81.40
N ARG A 404 38.97 -29.49 82.37
CA ARG A 404 39.10 -29.78 83.82
C ARG A 404 38.25 -30.96 84.29
N VAL A 405 37.19 -31.32 83.57
CA VAL A 405 36.28 -32.43 83.90
C VAL A 405 36.70 -33.71 83.15
N ILE A 406 37.32 -33.62 81.97
CA ILE A 406 37.83 -34.72 81.15
C ILE A 406 39.05 -35.40 81.80
N SER A 407 39.82 -34.73 82.66
CA SER A 407 40.81 -35.38 83.53
C SER A 407 40.17 -36.18 84.69
N LYS A 408 38.89 -35.94 84.99
CA LYS A 408 38.17 -36.47 86.16
C LYS A 408 37.08 -37.49 85.82
N ALA A 409 36.64 -37.56 84.56
CA ALA A 409 35.54 -38.41 84.11
C ALA A 409 35.93 -39.33 82.94
N ARG A 410 37.13 -39.93 83.01
CA ARG A 410 37.46 -41.16 82.27
C ARG A 410 37.01 -42.38 83.09
N ARG A 411 35.73 -42.40 83.47
CA ARG A 411 35.04 -43.51 84.12
C ARG A 411 33.56 -43.42 83.76
N VAL A 412 33.03 -44.50 83.17
CA VAL A 412 31.59 -44.81 83.01
C VAL A 412 30.90 -43.99 81.89
N LEU A 413 30.81 -44.51 80.65
CA LEU A 413 29.93 -45.56 80.07
C LEU A 413 28.74 -44.97 79.29
N HIS A 414 28.83 -45.12 77.96
CA HIS A 414 27.83 -45.58 76.96
C HIS A 414 26.33 -45.14 76.91
N ARG A 415 25.96 -44.76 75.66
CA ARG A 415 24.78 -45.10 74.81
C ARG A 415 23.66 -44.04 74.58
N SER A 416 23.22 -44.00 73.31
CA SER A 416 22.31 -43.13 72.50
C SER A 416 20.82 -43.06 72.97
N PRO A 417 19.81 -42.50 72.23
CA PRO A 417 19.74 -41.71 70.96
C PRO A 417 18.77 -40.48 71.00
N LEU A 418 18.60 -39.80 69.84
CA LEU A 418 17.73 -38.64 69.53
C LEU A 418 16.22 -38.98 69.42
N PRO A 419 15.32 -37.97 69.51
CA PRO A 419 14.02 -37.99 68.84
C PRO A 419 13.75 -36.77 67.92
N GLU A 420 12.83 -37.01 66.98
CA GLU A 420 12.40 -36.20 65.83
C GLU A 420 11.31 -35.15 66.12
N SER A 421 11.11 -34.29 65.10
CA SER A 421 9.88 -33.60 64.66
C SER A 421 9.55 -32.22 65.25
N MET A 422 9.40 -31.22 64.37
CA MET A 422 8.08 -30.73 63.93
C MET A 422 8.24 -29.61 62.88
N THR A 423 7.49 -29.78 61.80
CA THR A 423 7.27 -28.87 60.68
C THR A 423 6.25 -27.76 61.03
N ALA A 424 6.39 -26.58 60.44
CA ALA A 424 5.28 -25.64 60.27
C ALA A 424 5.46 -24.83 58.97
N ARG A 425 4.54 -25.05 58.01
CA ARG A 425 4.35 -24.30 56.76
C ARG A 425 3.63 -22.98 57.04
N VAL A 426 4.03 -21.91 56.36
CA VAL A 426 3.33 -20.61 56.30
C VAL A 426 2.55 -20.54 54.99
N PRO A 427 1.28 -20.11 54.98
CA PRO A 427 0.42 -20.13 53.79
C PRO A 427 0.76 -18.98 52.83
N ARG A 428 0.83 -19.25 51.52
CA ARG A 428 0.87 -18.24 50.46
C ARG A 428 -0.57 -17.90 50.03
N LYS A 429 -0.91 -16.60 50.00
CA LYS A 429 -2.17 -16.09 49.44
C LYS A 429 -2.17 -16.19 47.90
N PRO A 430 -3.33 -16.37 47.25
CA PRO A 430 -3.43 -16.44 45.80
C PRO A 430 -3.22 -15.07 45.16
N VAL A 431 -2.58 -15.08 43.99
CA VAL A 431 -2.44 -13.95 43.06
C VAL A 431 -3.78 -13.78 42.32
N PRO A 432 -4.25 -12.55 42.01
CA PRO A 432 -5.51 -12.36 41.31
C PRO A 432 -5.48 -12.96 39.90
N ASP A 433 -6.58 -13.58 39.49
CA ASP A 433 -6.80 -14.11 38.14
C ASP A 433 -6.70 -12.97 37.11
N ILE A 434 -5.72 -13.08 36.23
CA ILE A 434 -5.63 -12.31 34.98
C ILE A 434 -5.90 -13.32 33.87
N THR A 435 -7.02 -13.17 33.17
CA THR A 435 -7.41 -14.09 32.08
C THR A 435 -6.40 -13.98 30.93
N VAL A 436 -5.69 -15.08 30.68
CA VAL A 436 -4.49 -15.18 29.84
C VAL A 436 -4.86 -15.37 28.36
N GLY A 437 -4.16 -14.66 27.46
CA GLY A 437 -4.37 -14.67 26.01
C GLY A 437 -3.83 -15.90 25.24
N ALA A 438 -3.26 -16.90 25.88
CA ALA A 438 -2.99 -18.22 25.29
C ALA A 438 -3.22 -19.25 26.40
N PRO A 439 -3.75 -20.45 26.13
CA PRO A 439 -3.84 -21.45 27.19
C PRO A 439 -2.41 -21.73 27.72
N ASP A 440 -2.29 -21.80 29.05
CA ASP A 440 -0.99 -21.77 29.74
C ASP A 440 -0.05 -22.90 29.30
N ASP A 441 -0.61 -24.01 28.83
CA ASP A 441 0.08 -25.16 28.25
C ASP A 441 0.85 -24.81 26.96
N VAL A 442 0.28 -24.01 26.07
CA VAL A 442 0.93 -23.59 24.81
C VAL A 442 2.07 -22.61 25.10
N LEU A 443 1.87 -21.63 26.00
CA LEU A 443 2.96 -20.73 26.40
C LEU A 443 4.09 -21.53 27.06
N GLN A 444 3.75 -22.44 27.96
CA GLN A 444 4.72 -23.29 28.64
C GLN A 444 5.54 -24.11 27.64
N ALA A 445 4.91 -24.65 26.59
CA ALA A 445 5.60 -25.35 25.51
C ALA A 445 6.56 -24.45 24.73
N ARG A 446 6.15 -23.22 24.39
CA ARG A 446 7.03 -22.27 23.67
C ARG A 446 8.18 -21.76 24.53
N LEU A 447 7.94 -21.49 25.81
CA LEU A 447 9.00 -21.12 26.75
C LEU A 447 10.01 -22.26 26.88
N SER A 448 9.57 -23.53 26.93
CA SER A 448 10.49 -24.66 26.86
C SER A 448 11.33 -24.63 25.59
N ALA A 449 10.74 -24.33 24.42
CA ALA A 449 11.50 -24.21 23.18
C ALA A 449 12.57 -23.10 23.25
N VAL A 450 12.23 -21.91 23.77
CA VAL A 450 13.17 -20.81 23.97
C VAL A 450 14.28 -21.17 24.95
N LEU A 451 13.93 -21.69 26.12
CA LEU A 451 14.88 -22.07 27.17
C LEU A 451 15.83 -23.17 26.69
N ASN A 452 15.32 -24.15 25.94
CA ASN A 452 16.15 -25.17 25.30
C ASN A 452 17.12 -24.55 24.28
N ALA A 453 16.65 -23.59 23.46
CA ALA A 453 17.46 -22.93 22.45
C ALA A 453 18.60 -22.09 23.05
N VAL A 454 18.40 -21.49 24.23
CA VAL A 454 19.45 -20.76 24.97
C VAL A 454 20.29 -21.67 25.90
N GLY A 455 20.11 -22.99 25.84
CA GLY A 455 20.91 -23.95 26.61
C GLY A 455 20.52 -24.08 28.08
N GLN A 456 19.34 -23.58 28.48
CA GLN A 456 18.76 -23.72 29.82
C GLN A 456 17.64 -24.76 29.84
N SER A 457 17.93 -25.99 29.40
CA SER A 457 16.93 -27.06 29.33
C SER A 457 16.68 -27.71 30.71
N GLU A 458 15.50 -27.49 31.29
CA GLU A 458 14.99 -28.30 32.41
C GLU A 458 13.57 -28.80 32.08
N ASP A 459 13.42 -30.12 31.93
CA ASP A 459 12.15 -30.74 31.59
C ASP A 459 11.12 -30.59 32.72
N GLY A 460 9.87 -30.27 32.35
CA GLY A 460 8.74 -30.25 33.28
C GLY A 460 8.71 -29.06 34.25
N LEU A 461 9.43 -27.98 33.97
CA LEU A 461 9.33 -26.73 34.74
C LEU A 461 7.91 -26.16 34.70
N SER A 462 7.38 -25.79 35.86
CA SER A 462 6.14 -25.01 35.96
C SER A 462 6.33 -23.63 35.32
N LEU A 463 5.27 -23.06 34.72
CA LEU A 463 5.31 -21.72 34.10
C LEU A 463 6.03 -20.63 34.93
N PRO A 464 5.80 -20.46 36.25
CA PRO A 464 6.54 -19.47 37.04
C PRO A 464 8.06 -19.68 37.07
N LYS A 465 8.52 -20.95 37.08
CA LYS A 465 9.95 -21.27 37.05
C LYS A 465 10.56 -21.06 35.67
N GLN A 466 9.79 -21.29 34.60
CA GLN A 466 10.24 -20.96 33.25
C GLN A 466 10.37 -19.45 33.05
N LEU A 467 9.47 -18.67 33.65
CA LEU A 467 9.58 -17.20 33.64
C LEU A 467 10.80 -16.72 34.45
N GLU A 468 11.07 -17.32 35.62
CA GLU A 468 12.29 -17.04 36.39
C GLU A 468 13.56 -17.41 35.59
N ALA A 469 13.60 -18.58 34.96
CA ALA A 469 14.71 -18.99 34.09
C ALA A 469 14.89 -18.06 32.88
N LEU A 470 13.78 -17.56 32.31
CA LEU A 470 13.83 -16.59 31.23
C LEU A 470 14.37 -15.23 31.70
N GLU A 471 14.00 -14.78 32.91
CA GLU A 471 14.58 -13.58 33.53
C GLU A 471 16.09 -13.73 33.66
N ASP A 472 16.56 -14.87 34.20
CA ASP A 472 17.98 -15.17 34.35
C ASP A 472 18.70 -15.22 32.98
N ALA A 473 18.09 -15.86 31.97
CA ALA A 473 18.65 -15.91 30.61
C ALA A 473 18.79 -14.53 29.95
N ILE A 474 17.83 -13.62 30.18
CA ILE A 474 17.89 -12.24 29.68
C ILE A 474 18.97 -11.44 30.40
N ASP A 475 19.06 -11.54 31.73
CA ASP A 475 20.06 -10.81 32.53
C ASP A 475 21.50 -11.33 32.28
N ASP A 476 21.67 -12.62 31.98
CA ASP A 476 22.96 -13.24 31.69
C ASP A 476 23.42 -13.04 30.24
N SER A 477 22.55 -12.60 29.33
CA SER A 477 22.91 -12.39 27.92
C SER A 477 23.83 -11.19 27.73
N GLN A 478 24.92 -11.39 26.97
CA GLN A 478 25.83 -10.30 26.61
C GLN A 478 25.27 -9.37 25.53
N ASP A 479 24.42 -9.91 24.66
CA ASP A 479 23.65 -9.17 23.65
C ASP A 479 22.21 -9.69 23.69
N PRO A 480 21.31 -9.01 24.42
CA PRO A 480 19.97 -9.55 24.67
C PRO A 480 19.02 -9.34 23.49
N LEU A 481 19.39 -8.63 22.42
CA LEU A 481 18.45 -8.19 21.38
C LEU A 481 17.78 -9.35 20.64
N ASP A 482 18.52 -10.42 20.37
CA ASP A 482 18.03 -11.65 19.73
C ASP A 482 17.08 -12.44 20.60
N LEU A 483 17.39 -12.53 21.89
CA LEU A 483 16.54 -13.15 22.88
C LEU A 483 15.28 -12.31 23.10
N LEU A 484 15.37 -10.97 23.10
CA LEU A 484 14.21 -10.09 23.18
C LEU A 484 13.30 -10.23 21.95
N TRP A 485 13.87 -10.34 20.75
CA TRP A 485 13.10 -10.61 19.52
C TRP A 485 12.38 -11.96 19.61
N LEU A 486 13.10 -13.02 20.01
CA LEU A 486 12.55 -14.37 20.16
C LEU A 486 11.45 -14.41 21.23
N CYS A 487 11.64 -13.70 22.34
CA CYS A 487 10.63 -13.53 23.39
C CYS A 487 9.39 -12.82 22.87
N ALA A 488 9.54 -11.76 22.07
CA ALA A 488 8.41 -11.04 21.50
C ALA A 488 7.53 -11.98 20.64
N VAL A 489 8.14 -12.80 19.79
CA VAL A 489 7.41 -13.82 18.99
C VAL A 489 6.71 -14.82 19.91
N THR A 490 7.42 -15.33 20.92
CA THR A 490 6.95 -16.35 21.87
C THR A 490 5.68 -15.92 22.61
N PHE A 491 5.66 -14.68 23.13
CA PHE A 491 4.57 -14.17 23.95
C PHE A 491 3.40 -13.61 23.12
N ASN A 492 3.68 -12.98 21.98
CA ASN A 492 2.67 -12.29 21.18
C ASN A 492 1.98 -13.19 20.13
N SER A 493 2.56 -14.35 19.80
CA SER A 493 2.08 -15.22 18.71
C SER A 493 2.02 -14.50 17.36
N ALA A 494 2.92 -13.54 17.16
CA ALA A 494 3.06 -12.69 15.99
C ALA A 494 4.51 -12.22 15.90
N LEU A 495 5.00 -11.99 14.68
CA LEU A 495 6.33 -11.44 14.44
C LEU A 495 6.40 -9.99 14.94
N PRO A 496 7.46 -9.61 15.66
CA PRO A 496 7.63 -8.23 16.10
C PRO A 496 8.13 -7.35 14.95
N ASN A 497 7.79 -6.06 15.01
CA ASN A 497 8.44 -5.03 14.21
C ASN A 497 9.64 -4.40 14.96
N PRO A 498 10.51 -3.60 14.30
CA PRO A 498 11.70 -3.02 14.93
C PRO A 498 11.38 -2.16 16.17
N SER A 499 10.26 -1.42 16.12
CA SER A 499 9.85 -0.55 17.23
C SER A 499 9.49 -1.32 18.49
N GLN A 500 8.89 -2.52 18.35
CA GLN A 500 8.54 -3.39 19.47
C GLN A 500 9.80 -3.95 20.15
N VAL A 501 10.78 -4.41 19.39
CA VAL A 501 12.05 -4.90 19.96
C VAL A 501 12.81 -3.76 20.63
N ALA A 502 12.90 -2.60 19.99
CA ALA A 502 13.53 -1.41 20.57
C ALA A 502 12.83 -0.95 21.86
N TYR A 503 11.51 -1.10 21.95
CA TYR A 503 10.76 -0.86 23.18
C TYR A 503 11.15 -1.84 24.29
N LEU A 504 11.17 -3.15 24.00
CA LEU A 504 11.60 -4.16 24.98
C LEU A 504 13.05 -3.94 25.44
N HIS A 505 13.94 -3.53 24.55
CA HIS A 505 15.33 -3.20 24.90
C HIS A 505 15.42 -1.97 25.83
N ARG A 506 14.60 -0.95 25.60
CA ARG A 506 14.49 0.18 26.55
C ARG A 506 13.93 -0.28 27.90
N THR A 507 12.91 -1.13 27.90
CA THR A 507 12.35 -1.71 29.13
C THR A 507 13.41 -2.52 29.89
N LEU A 508 14.23 -3.31 29.20
CA LEU A 508 15.35 -4.01 29.81
C LEU A 508 16.32 -3.03 30.48
N THR A 509 16.64 -1.94 29.78
CA THR A 509 17.57 -0.91 30.27
C THR A 509 17.06 -0.22 31.54
N PHE A 510 15.75 0.08 31.63
CA PHE A 510 15.19 0.85 32.75
C PHE A 510 14.58 0.00 33.87
N ASN A 511 14.10 -1.20 33.55
CA ASN A 511 13.30 -2.03 34.45
C ASN A 511 13.86 -3.46 34.64
N GLY A 512 14.99 -3.80 33.98
CA GLY A 512 15.63 -5.12 34.04
C GLY A 512 14.83 -6.23 33.37
N ALA A 513 15.36 -7.47 33.37
CA ALA A 513 14.70 -8.62 32.75
C ALA A 513 13.28 -8.86 33.27
N ARG A 514 13.07 -8.70 34.57
CA ARG A 514 11.73 -8.77 35.19
C ARG A 514 10.75 -7.76 34.61
N GLY A 515 11.21 -6.54 34.30
CA GLY A 515 10.40 -5.53 33.63
C GLY A 515 9.99 -5.96 32.22
N VAL A 516 10.91 -6.56 31.48
CA VAL A 516 10.66 -7.12 30.14
C VAL A 516 9.61 -8.23 30.21
N VAL A 517 9.79 -9.22 31.07
CA VAL A 517 8.83 -10.34 31.21
C VAL A 517 7.45 -9.84 31.63
N THR A 518 7.39 -8.87 32.55
CA THR A 518 6.13 -8.23 32.96
C THR A 518 5.45 -7.56 31.77
N GLU A 519 6.20 -6.84 30.95
CA GLU A 519 5.67 -6.14 29.78
C GLU A 519 5.26 -7.11 28.67
N LEU A 520 6.01 -8.18 28.43
CA LEU A 520 5.64 -9.25 27.49
C LEU A 520 4.35 -9.96 27.91
N LEU A 521 4.15 -10.20 29.21
CA LEU A 521 2.90 -10.75 29.75
C LEU A 521 1.73 -9.78 29.60
N ARG A 522 2.00 -8.47 29.70
CA ARG A 522 0.99 -7.41 29.53
C ARG A 522 0.59 -7.19 28.07
N LEU A 523 1.56 -7.20 27.15
CA LEU A 523 1.37 -6.92 25.72
C LEU A 523 0.78 -8.09 24.93
N ARG A 524 0.51 -9.22 25.60
CA ARG A 524 -0.15 -10.38 24.98
C ARG A 524 -1.47 -9.93 24.34
N SER A 525 -1.55 -10.03 23.03
CA SER A 525 -2.75 -9.69 22.26
C SER A 525 -3.97 -10.46 22.76
N THR A 526 -5.07 -9.75 23.03
CA THR A 526 -6.36 -10.33 23.43
C THR A 526 -7.27 -10.66 22.23
N SER A 527 -6.82 -10.41 20.99
CA SER A 527 -7.65 -10.53 19.79
C SER A 527 -8.11 -11.99 19.56
N PRO A 528 -9.42 -12.29 19.52
CA PRO A 528 -9.98 -13.65 19.60
C PRO A 528 -9.88 -14.50 18.32
N ARG A 529 -9.22 -14.04 17.24
CA ARG A 529 -9.32 -14.67 15.89
C ARG A 529 -8.04 -15.29 15.29
N ASN A 530 -6.92 -15.36 16.01
CA ASN A 530 -5.65 -15.83 15.44
C ASN A 530 -5.30 -17.29 15.84
N TRP A 531 -5.24 -18.21 14.86
CA TRP A 531 -4.86 -19.62 15.06
C TRP A 531 -3.47 -19.79 15.68
N ALA A 532 -2.57 -18.83 15.42
CA ALA A 532 -1.23 -18.82 15.97
C ALA A 532 -1.24 -18.74 17.49
N ARG A 533 -2.32 -18.35 18.18
CA ARG A 533 -2.38 -18.35 19.65
C ARG A 533 -2.29 -19.74 20.28
N SER A 534 -2.84 -20.75 19.61
CA SER A 534 -2.87 -22.14 20.08
C SER A 534 -1.83 -23.02 19.41
N ALA A 535 -1.07 -22.48 18.46
CA ALA A 535 -0.04 -23.24 17.76
C ALA A 535 1.23 -23.37 18.61
N PRO A 536 1.93 -24.51 18.58
CA PRO A 536 3.29 -24.56 19.10
C PRO A 536 4.22 -23.71 18.22
N MET A 537 5.44 -23.51 18.68
CA MET A 537 6.48 -22.75 17.97
C MET A 537 7.66 -23.66 17.70
N GLU A 538 8.22 -23.57 16.49
CA GLU A 538 9.40 -24.29 16.05
C GLU A 538 10.50 -23.29 15.72
N ILE A 539 11.61 -23.40 16.44
CA ILE A 539 12.80 -22.59 16.18
C ILE A 539 13.57 -23.26 15.04
N VAL A 540 13.62 -22.58 13.89
CA VAL A 540 14.22 -23.11 12.68
C VAL A 540 15.71 -22.78 12.67
N THR A 541 16.55 -23.81 12.53
CA THR A 541 18.01 -23.68 12.50
C THR A 541 18.61 -23.94 11.11
N VAL A 542 17.87 -24.60 10.21
CA VAL A 542 18.19 -24.68 8.78
C VAL A 542 17.77 -23.39 8.05
N PRO A 543 18.33 -23.07 6.87
CA PRO A 543 17.86 -21.93 6.09
C PRO A 543 16.34 -21.95 5.91
N LEU A 544 15.70 -20.80 6.09
CA LEU A 544 14.26 -20.61 5.90
C LEU A 544 14.05 -19.80 4.62
N VAL A 545 13.38 -20.38 3.63
CA VAL A 545 13.13 -19.75 2.32
C VAL A 545 11.69 -19.27 2.26
N ASP A 546 11.51 -17.95 2.16
CA ASP A 546 10.21 -17.30 2.14
C ASP A 546 9.66 -17.18 0.71
N VAL A 547 8.66 -18.02 0.40
CA VAL A 547 8.00 -18.11 -0.91
C VAL A 547 6.54 -17.63 -0.87
N THR A 548 6.25 -16.68 0.03
CA THR A 548 4.88 -16.21 0.30
C THR A 548 4.12 -15.85 -0.98
N HIS A 549 4.69 -15.01 -1.86
CA HIS A 549 3.96 -14.49 -3.01
C HIS A 549 3.70 -15.59 -4.07
N THR A 550 4.71 -16.40 -4.38
CA THR A 550 4.64 -17.50 -5.36
C THR A 550 3.73 -18.63 -4.87
N SER A 551 3.66 -18.84 -3.56
CA SER A 551 2.81 -19.88 -2.98
C SER A 551 1.34 -19.49 -2.90
N LEU A 552 1.02 -18.19 -2.83
CA LEU A 552 -0.35 -17.67 -2.69
C LEU A 552 -0.99 -17.24 -4.03
N HIS A 553 -0.19 -16.85 -5.02
CA HIS A 553 -0.70 -16.31 -6.28
C HIS A 553 -0.42 -17.21 -7.49
N ASN A 554 -1.42 -17.29 -8.39
CA ASN A 554 -1.30 -18.02 -9.66
C ASN A 554 -0.62 -17.20 -10.77
N SER A 555 -0.05 -16.04 -10.45
CA SER A 555 0.62 -15.20 -11.43
C SER A 555 1.84 -15.93 -12.02
N HIS A 556 2.17 -15.57 -13.26
CA HIS A 556 3.25 -16.19 -14.03
C HIS A 556 4.26 -15.14 -14.50
N THR A 557 4.62 -14.24 -13.59
CA THR A 557 5.63 -13.19 -13.84
C THR A 557 7.02 -13.79 -14.01
N GLY A 558 7.96 -13.02 -14.58
CA GLY A 558 9.36 -13.44 -14.70
C GLY A 558 9.98 -13.82 -13.35
N VAL A 559 9.66 -13.10 -12.27
CA VAL A 559 10.12 -13.39 -10.90
C VAL A 559 9.64 -14.79 -10.46
N GLN A 560 8.34 -15.07 -10.59
CA GLN A 560 7.78 -16.35 -10.17
C GLN A 560 8.31 -17.52 -11.01
N ARG A 561 8.59 -17.30 -12.31
CA ARG A 561 9.25 -18.30 -13.15
C ARG A 561 10.65 -18.63 -12.61
N VAL A 562 11.43 -17.62 -12.21
CA VAL A 562 12.74 -17.83 -11.58
C VAL A 562 12.61 -18.59 -10.26
N VAL A 563 11.69 -18.19 -9.38
CA VAL A 563 11.47 -18.89 -8.09
C VAL A 563 11.10 -20.36 -8.31
N ARG A 564 10.19 -20.65 -9.25
CA ARG A 564 9.76 -22.01 -9.61
C ARG A 564 10.83 -22.84 -10.30
N GLU A 565 11.91 -22.25 -10.79
CA GLU A 565 13.07 -22.98 -11.30
C GLU A 565 14.14 -23.15 -10.20
N VAL A 566 14.36 -22.14 -9.38
CA VAL A 566 15.43 -22.11 -8.37
C VAL A 566 15.07 -23.01 -7.18
N VAL A 567 13.88 -22.86 -6.62
CA VAL A 567 13.49 -23.55 -5.38
C VAL A 567 13.49 -25.08 -5.52
N PRO A 568 12.92 -25.70 -6.58
CA PRO A 568 12.96 -27.16 -6.73
C PRO A 568 14.38 -27.72 -6.80
N ARG A 569 15.31 -27.00 -7.43
CA ARG A 569 16.72 -27.41 -7.53
C ARG A 569 17.45 -27.29 -6.20
N TRP A 570 17.06 -26.32 -5.37
CA TRP A 570 17.56 -26.27 -4.01
C TRP A 570 17.08 -27.47 -3.22
N VAL A 571 15.80 -27.87 -3.32
CA VAL A 571 15.25 -29.04 -2.59
C VAL A 571 16.06 -30.31 -2.85
N GLU A 572 16.60 -30.45 -4.06
CA GLU A 572 17.43 -31.60 -4.45
C GLU A 572 18.84 -31.60 -3.84
N THR A 573 19.34 -30.44 -3.37
CA THR A 573 20.78 -30.22 -3.09
C THR A 573 21.09 -29.70 -1.69
N GLN A 574 20.12 -29.15 -0.97
CA GLN A 574 20.29 -28.56 0.34
C GLN A 574 19.11 -28.88 1.27
N ASP A 575 19.39 -28.88 2.57
CA ASP A 575 18.36 -28.99 3.61
C ASP A 575 17.92 -27.57 4.01
N PHE A 576 16.66 -27.23 3.77
CA PHE A 576 16.05 -25.94 4.12
C PHE A 576 14.55 -26.10 4.35
N ALA A 577 13.96 -25.16 5.07
CA ALA A 577 12.53 -25.08 5.29
C ALA A 577 11.89 -24.05 4.36
N LEU A 578 10.73 -24.38 3.78
CA LEU A 578 9.91 -23.44 3.04
C LEU A 578 8.89 -22.78 3.97
N ALA A 579 8.74 -21.47 3.84
CA ALA A 579 7.80 -20.69 4.62
C ALA A 579 6.88 -19.82 3.75
N VAL A 580 5.68 -19.61 4.28
CA VAL A 580 4.72 -18.61 3.81
C VAL A 580 4.30 -17.77 5.00
N LEU A 581 4.28 -16.44 4.82
CA LEU A 581 3.76 -15.51 5.80
C LEU A 581 2.23 -15.59 5.77
N ASP A 582 1.65 -15.96 6.90
CA ASP A 582 0.22 -15.84 7.13
C ASP A 582 -0.08 -14.40 7.56
N GLU A 583 -0.69 -13.60 6.66
CA GLU A 583 -0.90 -12.17 6.88
C GLU A 583 -1.91 -11.87 7.99
N ASP A 584 -2.90 -12.75 8.17
CA ASP A 584 -3.89 -12.65 9.25
C ASP A 584 -3.23 -12.92 10.60
N ALA A 585 -2.42 -13.98 10.66
CA ALA A 585 -1.74 -14.38 11.88
C ALA A 585 -0.45 -13.61 12.17
N ASN A 586 0.12 -12.93 11.17
CA ASN A 586 1.40 -12.23 11.19
C ASN A 586 2.56 -13.15 11.63
N VAL A 587 2.60 -14.38 11.11
CA VAL A 587 3.64 -15.38 11.40
C VAL A 587 4.03 -16.16 10.15
N TRP A 588 5.29 -16.61 10.08
CA TRP A 588 5.67 -17.63 9.11
C TRP A 588 5.18 -19.00 9.54
N ARG A 589 4.68 -19.76 8.57
CA ARG A 589 4.20 -21.14 8.75
C ARG A 589 4.70 -22.03 7.60
N PRO A 590 4.65 -23.36 7.77
CA PRO A 590 4.88 -24.28 6.66
C PRO A 590 3.85 -24.08 5.54
N LEU A 591 4.23 -24.46 4.32
CA LEU A 591 3.34 -24.46 3.17
C LEU A 591 2.28 -25.55 3.30
N ARG A 592 1.07 -25.28 2.81
CA ARG A 592 0.04 -26.30 2.59
C ARG A 592 0.42 -27.14 1.37
N PRO A 593 -0.04 -28.40 1.24
CA PRO A 593 0.27 -29.23 0.07
C PRO A 593 -0.01 -28.55 -1.28
N ALA A 594 -1.11 -27.81 -1.39
CA ALA A 594 -1.42 -27.04 -2.60
C ALA A 594 -0.52 -25.83 -2.83
N GLU A 595 -0.06 -25.17 -1.76
CA GLU A 595 0.92 -24.08 -1.83
C GLU A 595 2.30 -24.62 -2.23
N GLU A 596 2.69 -25.77 -1.68
CA GLU A 596 3.91 -26.50 -2.01
C GLU A 596 3.91 -26.96 -3.46
N ASP A 597 2.80 -27.52 -3.95
CA ASP A 597 2.61 -27.87 -5.37
C ASP A 597 2.83 -26.67 -6.29
N ARG A 598 2.34 -25.48 -5.91
CA ARG A 598 2.49 -24.25 -6.71
C ARG A 598 3.93 -23.75 -6.81
N VAL A 599 4.77 -24.08 -5.84
CA VAL A 599 6.19 -23.72 -5.80
C VAL A 599 7.05 -24.81 -6.44
N LEU A 600 6.76 -26.08 -6.15
CA LEU A 600 7.63 -27.21 -6.52
C LEU A 600 7.23 -27.96 -7.80
N ARG A 601 5.94 -27.97 -8.17
CA ARG A 601 5.37 -28.88 -9.19
C ARG A 601 4.47 -28.17 -10.22
N TRP A 602 4.73 -26.88 -10.47
CA TRP A 602 4.07 -26.11 -11.52
C TRP A 602 4.30 -26.77 -12.91
N PRO A 603 3.29 -27.02 -13.78
CA PRO A 603 1.96 -26.38 -13.89
C PRO A 603 0.77 -27.31 -13.56
N ILE A 604 0.98 -28.39 -12.79
CA ILE A 604 0.06 -29.53 -12.74
C ILE A 604 -1.22 -29.29 -11.92
N SER A 605 -1.29 -28.25 -11.07
CA SER A 605 -2.37 -28.11 -10.09
C SER A 605 -3.51 -27.16 -10.55
N ALA A 606 -4.69 -27.75 -10.73
CA ALA A 606 -5.93 -27.08 -11.10
C ALA A 606 -6.61 -26.38 -9.92
N ALA A 607 -7.12 -25.17 -10.19
CA ALA A 607 -8.09 -24.38 -9.43
C ALA A 607 -7.71 -23.92 -8.00
N PRO A 608 -8.16 -22.72 -7.59
CA PRO A 608 -7.99 -22.27 -6.20
C PRO A 608 -8.78 -23.19 -5.28
N THR A 609 -8.09 -23.81 -4.32
CA THR A 609 -8.76 -24.13 -3.07
C THR A 609 -9.15 -22.80 -2.44
N HIS A 610 -10.45 -22.59 -2.23
CA HIS A 610 -10.94 -21.63 -1.24
C HIS A 610 -10.13 -21.75 0.08
N PRO A 611 -10.20 -20.80 1.00
CA PRO A 611 -9.77 -21.02 2.39
C PRO A 611 -10.66 -22.11 3.02
N GLY A 612 -10.46 -23.35 2.58
CA GLY A 612 -11.21 -24.54 2.90
C GLY A 612 -10.49 -25.24 4.04
N GLU A 613 -11.20 -25.25 5.16
CA GLU A 613 -10.99 -25.95 6.43
C GLU A 613 -9.58 -25.92 7.06
N PRO A 614 -9.51 -25.70 8.39
CA PRO A 614 -8.25 -25.73 9.14
C PRO A 614 -7.61 -27.13 9.08
N GLY A 615 -6.77 -27.35 8.08
CA GLY A 615 -5.85 -28.48 8.02
C GLY A 615 -4.88 -28.42 9.20
N ASN A 616 -4.56 -29.60 9.74
CA ASN A 616 -3.73 -29.86 10.92
C ASN A 616 -2.50 -28.92 11.05
N TRP A 617 -2.64 -27.80 11.76
CA TRP A 617 -1.59 -26.80 12.00
C TRP A 617 -0.49 -27.38 12.89
N GLN A 618 0.78 -27.35 12.45
CA GLN A 618 1.86 -28.00 13.20
C GLN A 618 2.81 -27.06 13.95
N SER A 619 3.09 -25.84 13.51
CA SER A 619 3.96 -24.90 14.24
C SER A 619 4.00 -23.51 13.61
N ILE A 620 4.31 -22.50 14.43
CA ILE A 620 4.87 -21.22 13.98
C ILE A 620 6.35 -21.45 13.66
N LEU A 621 6.81 -21.07 12.48
CA LEU A 621 8.23 -21.14 12.11
C LEU A 621 8.95 -19.87 12.55
N VAL A 622 9.98 -20.02 13.37
CA VAL A 622 10.75 -18.91 13.94
C VAL A 622 12.22 -19.02 13.56
N PRO A 623 12.68 -18.27 12.54
CA PRO A 623 14.09 -18.24 12.16
C PRO A 623 14.90 -17.49 13.23
N TRP A 624 15.81 -18.19 13.90
CA TRP A 624 16.67 -17.63 14.95
C TRP A 624 18.08 -18.21 14.78
N HIS A 625 19.09 -17.32 14.68
CA HIS A 625 20.47 -17.69 14.31
C HIS A 625 20.57 -18.58 13.05
N THR A 626 19.78 -18.30 12.02
CA THR A 626 19.81 -19.04 10.75
C THR A 626 19.83 -18.12 9.53
N GLN A 627 19.81 -18.68 8.32
CA GLN A 627 19.67 -17.89 7.10
C GLN A 627 18.19 -17.72 6.75
N PHE A 628 17.76 -16.49 6.50
CA PHE A 628 16.44 -16.19 5.95
C PHE A 628 16.61 -15.73 4.50
N VAL A 629 16.02 -16.45 3.56
CA VAL A 629 16.23 -16.24 2.12
C VAL A 629 14.91 -15.82 1.47
N SER A 630 14.91 -14.65 0.82
CA SER A 630 13.78 -14.20 0.00
C SER A 630 14.15 -14.20 -1.48
N PRO A 631 13.70 -15.22 -2.24
CA PRO A 631 13.89 -15.27 -3.68
C PRO A 631 12.86 -14.44 -4.46
N GLU A 632 11.99 -13.69 -3.79
CA GLU A 632 10.85 -12.98 -4.37
C GLU A 632 11.00 -11.45 -4.34
N LEU A 633 10.12 -10.78 -5.10
CA LEU A 633 9.88 -9.35 -4.95
C LEU A 633 8.98 -9.12 -3.73
N ILE A 634 9.42 -8.31 -2.77
CA ILE A 634 8.68 -8.01 -1.54
C ILE A 634 8.25 -6.56 -1.56
N LEU A 635 6.95 -6.31 -1.65
CA LEU A 635 6.39 -4.96 -1.74
C LEU A 635 5.49 -4.63 -0.53
N GLU A 636 5.06 -5.66 0.19
CA GLU A 636 4.14 -5.57 1.30
C GLU A 636 4.84 -4.93 2.52
N THR A 637 4.31 -3.81 3.00
CA THR A 637 4.91 -3.03 4.11
C THR A 637 5.14 -3.88 5.35
N ARG A 638 4.15 -4.66 5.79
CA ARG A 638 4.26 -5.50 7.00
C ARG A 638 5.30 -6.60 6.86
N ARG A 639 5.35 -7.29 5.72
CA ARG A 639 6.36 -8.32 5.46
C ARG A 639 7.76 -7.73 5.50
N CYS A 640 7.95 -6.53 4.95
CA CYS A 640 9.22 -5.81 5.03
C CYS A 640 9.58 -5.41 6.47
N GLU A 641 8.62 -4.93 7.27
CA GLU A 641 8.85 -4.62 8.70
C GLU A 641 9.29 -5.85 9.50
N TYR A 642 8.69 -7.02 9.25
CA TYR A 642 9.08 -8.25 9.93
C TYR A 642 10.45 -8.76 9.50
N ILE A 643 10.79 -8.64 8.21
CA ILE A 643 12.13 -8.97 7.70
C ILE A 643 13.18 -8.02 8.27
N LEU A 644 12.88 -6.73 8.36
CA LEU A 644 13.75 -5.74 9.02
C LEU A 644 14.01 -6.12 10.48
N ALA A 645 12.95 -6.44 11.23
CA ALA A 645 13.10 -6.86 12.63
C ALA A 645 13.87 -8.18 12.77
N LEU A 646 13.62 -9.14 11.88
CA LEU A 646 14.37 -10.40 11.84
C LEU A 646 15.86 -10.14 11.59
N ALA A 647 16.18 -9.40 10.52
CA ALA A 647 17.56 -9.16 10.10
C ALA A 647 18.35 -8.35 11.12
N GLU A 648 17.71 -7.38 11.78
CA GLU A 648 18.36 -6.54 12.78
C GLU A 648 18.52 -7.22 14.14
N TYR A 649 17.53 -8.01 14.56
CA TYR A 649 17.45 -8.46 15.95
C TYR A 649 17.55 -9.97 16.12
N SER A 650 17.07 -10.84 15.23
CA SER A 650 16.97 -12.28 15.51
C SER A 650 18.29 -13.06 15.47
N GLY A 651 19.42 -12.40 15.18
CA GLY A 651 20.70 -13.04 14.91
C GLY A 651 20.75 -13.80 13.57
N SER A 652 19.69 -13.74 12.76
CA SER A 652 19.60 -14.42 11.47
C SER A 652 20.13 -13.56 10.32
N ASP A 653 20.76 -14.21 9.35
CA ASP A 653 21.29 -13.58 8.14
C ASP A 653 20.20 -13.43 7.07
N TYR A 654 19.86 -12.21 6.69
CA TYR A 654 18.92 -11.95 5.60
C TYR A 654 19.60 -11.92 4.23
N CYS A 655 19.17 -12.82 3.34
CA CYS A 655 19.64 -12.91 1.95
C CYS A 655 18.48 -12.67 0.97
N ALA A 656 18.72 -11.91 -0.11
CA ALA A 656 17.68 -11.62 -1.09
C ALA A 656 18.18 -11.75 -2.54
N ILE A 657 17.26 -12.07 -3.45
CA ILE A 657 17.49 -11.98 -4.90
C ILE A 657 16.91 -10.66 -5.40
N VAL A 658 17.76 -9.83 -6.03
CA VAL A 658 17.39 -8.55 -6.62
C VAL A 658 17.19 -8.73 -8.11
N TYR A 659 15.96 -8.46 -8.56
CA TYR A 659 15.57 -8.64 -9.96
C TYR A 659 15.86 -7.41 -10.79
N ASP A 660 15.57 -6.22 -10.27
CA ASP A 660 15.91 -4.94 -10.89
C ASP A 660 15.79 -3.80 -9.86
N LEU A 661 16.30 -2.61 -10.21
CA LEU A 661 16.08 -1.34 -9.50
C LEU A 661 15.31 -0.33 -10.37
N ILE A 662 14.56 -0.81 -11.37
CA ILE A 662 13.90 0.04 -12.39
C ILE A 662 12.97 1.09 -11.77
N PRO A 663 12.17 0.79 -10.72
CA PRO A 663 11.32 1.80 -10.08
C PRO A 663 12.08 3.01 -9.52
N ILE A 664 13.40 2.87 -9.30
CA ILE A 664 14.29 3.91 -8.78
C ILE A 664 15.12 4.55 -9.89
N THR A 665 15.68 3.74 -10.79
CA THR A 665 16.54 4.25 -11.87
C THR A 665 15.74 4.89 -13.01
N MET A 666 14.50 4.44 -13.22
CA MET A 666 13.58 4.95 -14.24
C MET A 666 12.14 5.09 -13.69
N PRO A 667 11.89 5.98 -12.72
CA PRO A 667 10.56 6.12 -12.10
C PRO A 667 9.46 6.55 -13.08
N SER A 668 9.81 7.20 -14.19
CA SER A 668 8.84 7.71 -15.19
C SER A 668 8.15 6.61 -15.99
N VAL A 669 8.71 5.39 -16.04
CA VAL A 669 8.12 4.25 -16.78
C VAL A 669 7.34 3.29 -15.86
N CYS A 670 7.23 3.63 -14.58
CA CYS A 670 6.56 2.83 -13.54
C CYS A 670 5.30 3.53 -13.05
N SER A 671 4.32 2.76 -12.55
CA SER A 671 3.12 3.31 -11.92
C SER A 671 3.43 3.99 -10.57
N ALA A 672 2.55 4.88 -10.09
CA ALA A 672 2.76 5.56 -8.80
C ALA A 672 2.80 4.58 -7.61
N GLY A 673 1.94 3.56 -7.62
CA GLY A 673 1.88 2.56 -6.56
C GLY A 673 3.17 1.75 -6.43
N ILE A 674 3.74 1.28 -7.55
CA ILE A 674 4.96 0.47 -7.50
C ILE A 674 6.16 1.30 -7.03
N ARG A 675 6.25 2.59 -7.40
CA ARG A 675 7.31 3.48 -6.92
C ARG A 675 7.32 3.59 -5.39
N THR A 676 6.14 3.76 -4.78
CA THR A 676 6.02 3.88 -3.33
C THR A 676 6.30 2.54 -2.64
N ALA A 677 5.70 1.45 -3.11
CA ALA A 677 5.87 0.14 -2.50
C ALA A 677 7.31 -0.38 -2.60
N PHE A 678 8.04 -0.03 -3.66
CA PHE A 678 9.44 -0.43 -3.86
C PHE A 678 10.39 0.14 -2.79
N SER A 679 10.02 1.25 -2.13
CA SER A 679 10.79 1.79 -1.00
C SER A 679 10.88 0.81 0.19
N ASN A 680 9.86 -0.05 0.36
CA ASN A 680 9.86 -1.11 1.36
C ASN A 680 10.95 -2.15 1.06
N GLN A 681 11.07 -2.54 -0.21
CA GLN A 681 12.10 -3.48 -0.65
C GLN A 681 13.51 -2.92 -0.46
N LEU A 682 13.72 -1.65 -0.79
CA LEU A 682 15.01 -0.98 -0.54
C LEU A 682 15.38 -0.99 0.94
N SER A 683 14.39 -0.81 1.82
CA SER A 683 14.60 -0.87 3.27
C SER A 683 15.03 -2.26 3.69
N ALA A 684 14.35 -3.32 3.25
CA ALA A 684 14.75 -4.70 3.52
C ALA A 684 16.14 -5.03 2.94
N MET A 685 16.45 -4.58 1.71
CA MET A 685 17.75 -4.76 1.09
C MET A 685 18.88 -4.09 1.89
N SER A 686 18.59 -2.96 2.56
CA SER A 686 19.59 -2.19 3.30
C SER A 686 20.20 -2.94 4.50
N VAL A 687 19.46 -3.92 5.04
CA VAL A 687 19.88 -4.78 6.17
C VAL A 687 20.34 -6.17 5.72
N SER A 688 20.34 -6.45 4.41
CA SER A 688 20.75 -7.75 3.89
C SER A 688 22.25 -7.99 4.09
N SER A 689 22.60 -9.22 4.48
CA SER A 689 23.98 -9.65 4.57
C SER A 689 24.57 -10.04 3.21
N ARG A 690 23.71 -10.49 2.27
CA ARG A 690 24.06 -10.91 0.91
C ARG A 690 22.93 -10.67 -0.08
N LEU A 691 23.27 -10.00 -1.19
CA LEU A 691 22.38 -9.83 -2.32
C LEU A 691 22.87 -10.65 -3.52
N SER A 692 21.96 -11.36 -4.16
CA SER A 692 22.19 -12.03 -5.45
C SER A 692 21.43 -11.27 -6.53
N THR A 693 22.06 -10.96 -7.65
CA THR A 693 21.39 -10.30 -8.78
C THR A 693 21.28 -11.25 -9.96
N ILE A 694 20.28 -11.03 -10.81
CA ILE A 694 20.03 -11.90 -11.96
C ILE A 694 20.87 -11.52 -13.20
N SER A 695 21.60 -10.41 -13.16
CA SER A 695 22.49 -9.92 -14.20
C SER A 695 23.60 -9.05 -13.60
N GLN A 696 24.68 -8.83 -14.37
CA GLN A 696 25.76 -7.91 -13.99
C GLN A 696 25.26 -6.46 -14.03
N SER A 697 24.32 -6.13 -14.91
CA SER A 697 23.67 -4.83 -14.99
C SER A 697 22.95 -4.49 -13.69
N VAL A 698 22.22 -5.45 -13.11
CA VAL A 698 21.54 -5.23 -11.83
C VAL A 698 22.54 -5.18 -10.67
N GLU A 699 23.66 -5.90 -10.74
CA GLU A 699 24.77 -5.77 -9.77
C GLU A 699 25.32 -4.34 -9.77
N LEU A 700 25.54 -3.76 -10.95
CA LEU A 700 25.98 -2.37 -11.11
C LEU A 700 24.97 -1.36 -10.55
N ASP A 701 23.67 -1.61 -10.73
CA ASP A 701 22.61 -0.78 -10.16
C ASP A 701 22.62 -0.82 -8.63
N VAL A 702 22.78 -2.02 -8.03
CA VAL A 702 22.91 -2.18 -6.58
C VAL A 702 24.16 -1.47 -6.05
N ASP A 703 25.30 -1.58 -6.75
CA ASP A 703 26.54 -0.89 -6.39
C ASP A 703 26.41 0.64 -6.45
N ALA A 704 25.70 1.16 -7.44
CA ALA A 704 25.38 2.59 -7.55
C ALA A 704 24.47 3.04 -6.39
N TYR A 705 23.43 2.26 -6.10
CA TYR A 705 22.53 2.52 -4.97
C TYR A 705 23.28 2.48 -3.63
N SER A 706 24.11 1.46 -3.40
CA SER A 706 24.88 1.33 -2.16
C SER A 706 25.82 2.51 -1.94
N ARG A 707 26.45 3.03 -2.99
CA ARG A 707 27.32 4.22 -2.88
C ARG A 707 26.53 5.48 -2.50
N SER A 708 25.27 5.59 -2.91
CA SER A 708 24.38 6.70 -2.54
C SER A 708 24.07 6.74 -1.04
N LEU A 709 24.11 5.58 -0.38
CA LEU A 709 23.83 5.44 1.05
C LEU A 709 25.05 5.70 1.95
N ALA A 710 26.25 5.87 1.38
CA ALA A 710 27.51 5.93 2.15
C ALA A 710 27.53 7.01 3.25
N ASN A 711 26.80 8.12 3.05
CA ASN A 711 26.73 9.22 4.04
C ASN A 711 25.82 8.92 5.24
N GLN A 712 25.05 7.83 5.20
CA GLN A 712 24.12 7.44 6.27
C GLN A 712 24.79 6.51 7.30
N GLY A 713 26.05 6.15 7.10
CA GLY A 713 26.74 5.17 7.95
C GLY A 713 26.22 3.75 7.80
N THR A 714 25.46 3.47 6.74
CA THR A 714 25.01 2.12 6.40
C THR A 714 26.18 1.28 5.90
N ARG A 715 26.11 -0.03 6.13
CA ARG A 715 27.08 -0.97 5.59
C ARG A 715 26.96 -0.99 4.06
N PRO A 716 28.08 -1.01 3.31
CA PRO A 716 28.03 -1.21 1.87
C PRO A 716 27.33 -2.53 1.53
N LEU A 717 26.37 -2.47 0.62
CA LEU A 717 25.70 -3.65 0.10
C LEU A 717 26.68 -4.40 -0.79
N THR A 718 26.71 -5.72 -0.65
CA THR A 718 27.51 -6.59 -1.51
C THR A 718 26.54 -7.44 -2.33
N ALA A 719 26.50 -7.16 -3.63
CA ALA A 719 25.75 -7.92 -4.60
C ALA A 719 26.68 -8.87 -5.36
N ARG A 720 26.11 -9.93 -5.93
CA ARG A 720 26.81 -10.81 -6.87
C ARG A 720 25.87 -11.24 -7.98
N ALA A 721 26.27 -11.06 -9.22
CA ALA A 721 25.51 -11.54 -10.37
C ALA A 721 25.55 -13.07 -10.50
N HIS A 722 24.37 -13.62 -10.77
CA HIS A 722 24.11 -15.00 -11.12
C HIS A 722 23.26 -15.02 -12.40
N SER A 723 23.90 -15.30 -13.54
CA SER A 723 23.18 -15.42 -14.81
C SER A 723 22.14 -16.54 -14.74
N LEU A 724 20.94 -16.27 -15.26
CA LEU A 724 19.84 -17.23 -15.27
C LEU A 724 19.92 -18.14 -16.51
N PRO A 725 20.26 -19.43 -16.37
CA PRO A 725 20.25 -20.32 -17.53
C PRO A 725 18.82 -20.51 -18.02
N VAL A 726 18.56 -20.18 -19.28
CA VAL A 726 17.28 -20.49 -19.91
C VAL A 726 17.31 -21.94 -20.39
N ARG A 727 16.30 -22.72 -19.99
CA ARG A 727 16.06 -24.05 -20.54
C ARG A 727 14.99 -23.93 -21.63
N PRO A 728 15.38 -23.88 -22.92
CA PRO A 728 14.40 -23.88 -23.98
C PRO A 728 13.63 -25.21 -23.95
N ASN A 729 12.32 -25.15 -24.21
CA ASN A 729 11.47 -26.32 -24.37
C ASN A 729 10.97 -26.38 -25.84
N PRO A 730 11.88 -26.59 -26.81
CA PRO A 730 11.52 -26.51 -28.22
C PRO A 730 10.59 -27.65 -28.60
N LEU A 731 9.55 -27.34 -29.37
CA LEU A 731 8.70 -28.34 -29.99
C LEU A 731 9.46 -29.06 -31.12
N THR A 732 9.00 -30.25 -31.50
CA THR A 732 9.44 -30.83 -32.77
C THR A 732 9.00 -29.92 -33.92
N ARG A 733 9.69 -30.01 -35.07
CA ARG A 733 9.33 -29.19 -36.24
C ARG A 733 7.88 -29.43 -36.68
N GLU A 734 7.39 -30.66 -36.60
CA GLU A 734 6.00 -31.00 -36.94
C GLU A 734 5.01 -30.32 -35.99
N GLN A 735 5.25 -30.42 -34.67
CA GLN A 735 4.42 -29.75 -33.65
C GLN A 735 4.43 -28.23 -33.79
N ALA A 736 5.58 -27.61 -34.05
CA ALA A 736 5.65 -26.17 -34.28
C ALA A 736 4.81 -25.77 -35.52
N GLU A 737 4.90 -26.53 -36.61
CA GLU A 737 4.15 -26.29 -37.85
C GLU A 737 2.63 -26.45 -37.69
N GLU A 738 2.16 -27.29 -36.76
CA GLU A 738 0.72 -27.39 -36.42
C GLU A 738 0.15 -26.05 -35.92
N HIS A 739 0.98 -25.23 -35.26
CA HIS A 739 0.58 -23.91 -34.77
C HIS A 739 0.73 -22.79 -35.81
N ARG A 740 1.24 -23.06 -37.01
CA ARG A 740 1.48 -22.03 -38.05
C ARG A 740 0.20 -21.24 -38.37
N ALA A 741 -0.93 -21.91 -38.50
CA ALA A 741 -2.20 -21.26 -38.85
C ALA A 741 -2.66 -20.25 -37.78
N ALA A 742 -2.36 -20.48 -36.50
CA ALA A 742 -2.69 -19.55 -35.42
C ALA A 742 -1.78 -18.31 -35.44
N LEU A 743 -0.49 -18.52 -35.76
CA LEU A 743 0.56 -17.50 -35.69
C LEU A 743 0.64 -16.62 -36.96
N PHE A 744 0.36 -17.18 -38.13
CA PHE A 744 0.54 -16.51 -39.42
C PHE A 744 -0.82 -16.02 -39.95
N ALA A 745 -1.02 -14.70 -40.01
CA ALA A 745 -2.15 -14.10 -40.73
C ALA A 745 -2.00 -14.27 -42.25
N ILE A 746 -0.77 -14.19 -42.74
CA ILE A 746 -0.41 -14.41 -44.14
C ILE A 746 0.65 -15.51 -44.17
N ARG A 747 0.31 -16.65 -44.77
CA ARG A 747 1.10 -17.88 -44.64
C ARG A 747 2.52 -17.76 -45.23
N ASP A 748 2.66 -17.03 -46.33
CA ASP A 748 3.87 -17.05 -47.17
C ASP A 748 4.82 -15.86 -46.96
N ILE A 749 4.58 -15.03 -45.92
CA ILE A 749 5.51 -13.93 -45.56
C ILE A 749 6.17 -14.18 -44.21
N PRO A 750 7.43 -13.71 -44.00
CA PRO A 750 8.16 -13.88 -42.75
C PRO A 750 7.43 -13.33 -41.53
N LEU A 751 7.54 -14.03 -40.40
CA LEU A 751 7.04 -13.60 -39.09
C LEU A 751 8.15 -12.89 -38.30
N VAL A 752 7.86 -11.70 -37.81
CA VAL A 752 8.66 -10.97 -36.81
C VAL A 752 7.91 -11.04 -35.48
N LEU A 753 8.59 -11.49 -34.43
CA LEU A 753 7.97 -11.74 -33.13
C LEU A 753 8.43 -10.73 -32.06
N SER A 754 7.53 -10.26 -31.22
CA SER A 754 7.85 -9.54 -29.98
C SER A 754 7.10 -10.19 -28.82
N VAL A 755 7.81 -10.60 -27.77
CA VAL A 755 7.23 -11.26 -26.59
C VAL A 755 7.51 -10.42 -25.34
N SER A 756 6.47 -9.79 -24.80
CA SER A 756 6.52 -9.01 -23.55
C SER A 756 5.13 -8.46 -23.21
N SER A 757 4.85 -8.20 -21.93
CA SER A 757 3.77 -7.29 -21.53
C SER A 757 3.95 -5.91 -22.17
N ILE A 758 2.86 -5.23 -22.52
CA ILE A 758 2.90 -3.90 -23.14
C ILE A 758 3.11 -2.86 -22.04
N GLU A 759 4.30 -2.26 -22.00
CA GLU A 759 4.70 -1.32 -20.95
C GLU A 759 5.66 -0.28 -21.55
N PRO A 760 5.67 0.98 -21.09
CA PRO A 760 6.52 2.03 -21.69
C PRO A 760 8.01 1.65 -21.77
N ARG A 761 8.53 0.95 -20.76
CA ARG A 761 9.95 0.52 -20.73
C ARG A 761 10.29 -0.55 -21.76
N LYS A 762 9.31 -1.29 -22.29
CA LYS A 762 9.53 -2.36 -23.27
C LYS A 762 9.60 -1.83 -24.70
N ASN A 763 9.24 -0.57 -24.90
CA ASN A 763 9.47 0.20 -26.12
C ASN A 763 8.79 -0.39 -27.37
N GLN A 764 7.65 -1.08 -27.23
CA GLN A 764 7.00 -1.73 -28.36
C GLN A 764 6.42 -0.73 -29.39
N THR A 765 6.08 0.49 -28.96
CA THR A 765 5.67 1.57 -29.86
C THR A 765 6.75 1.86 -30.91
N SER A 766 8.03 1.83 -30.53
CA SER A 766 9.15 1.98 -31.49
C SER A 766 9.23 0.84 -32.49
N ILE A 767 8.81 -0.38 -32.12
CA ILE A 767 8.76 -1.54 -33.03
C ILE A 767 7.70 -1.29 -34.12
N LEU A 768 6.52 -0.77 -33.75
CA LEU A 768 5.46 -0.43 -34.69
C LEU A 768 5.89 0.67 -35.67
N LEU A 769 6.52 1.74 -35.15
CA LEU A 769 7.01 2.85 -35.98
C LEU A 769 8.09 2.38 -36.97
N ALA A 770 9.05 1.57 -36.52
CA ALA A 770 10.07 1.00 -37.38
C ALA A 770 9.48 0.05 -38.42
N ALA A 771 8.50 -0.78 -38.03
CA ALA A 771 7.80 -1.68 -38.94
C ALA A 771 7.03 -0.91 -40.03
N GLU A 772 6.34 0.18 -39.66
CA GLU A 772 5.64 1.03 -40.62
C GLU A 772 6.58 1.65 -41.65
N GLN A 773 7.75 2.12 -41.22
CA GLN A 773 8.76 2.61 -42.16
C GLN A 773 9.20 1.50 -43.14
N LEU A 774 9.52 0.30 -42.64
CA LEU A 774 9.95 -0.82 -43.48
C LEU A 774 8.85 -1.28 -44.45
N TRP A 775 7.59 -1.29 -44.02
CA TRP A 775 6.47 -1.60 -44.91
C TRP A 775 6.27 -0.54 -46.00
N ARG A 776 6.52 0.75 -45.71
CA ARG A 776 6.53 1.82 -46.74
C ARG A 776 7.68 1.68 -47.73
N GLU A 777 8.82 1.17 -47.28
CA GLU A 777 9.97 0.83 -48.11
C GLU A 777 9.77 -0.46 -48.93
N GLY A 778 8.61 -1.12 -48.79
CA GLY A 778 8.20 -2.28 -49.59
C GLY A 778 8.59 -3.64 -49.00
N GLN A 779 9.18 -3.68 -47.79
CA GLN A 779 9.50 -4.95 -47.12
C GLN A 779 8.22 -5.73 -46.80
N GLN A 780 8.27 -7.05 -46.99
CA GLN A 780 7.14 -7.96 -46.77
C GLN A 780 7.39 -8.83 -45.55
N PHE A 781 6.64 -8.61 -44.47
CA PHE A 781 6.68 -9.40 -43.23
C PHE A 781 5.41 -9.12 -42.42
N GLN A 782 5.06 -10.03 -41.52
CA GLN A 782 4.03 -9.82 -40.51
C GLN A 782 4.66 -9.64 -39.13
N LEU A 783 4.04 -8.81 -38.30
CA LEU A 783 4.48 -8.50 -36.95
C LEU A 783 3.48 -9.09 -35.94
N LEU A 784 3.97 -9.94 -35.04
CA LEU A 784 3.18 -10.55 -33.99
C LEU A 784 3.72 -10.13 -32.62
N PHE A 785 2.84 -9.55 -31.81
CA PHE A 785 3.07 -9.37 -30.39
C PHE A 785 2.40 -10.51 -29.63
N ILE A 786 3.15 -11.24 -28.80
CA ILE A 786 2.58 -12.09 -27.76
C ILE A 786 2.77 -11.35 -26.44
N ALA A 787 1.68 -10.83 -25.89
CA ALA A 787 1.74 -9.87 -24.81
C ALA A 787 0.64 -10.09 -23.78
N GLY A 788 1.00 -10.27 -22.51
CA GLY A 788 0.04 -10.25 -21.41
C GLY A 788 -0.49 -8.84 -21.11
N ASP A 789 -1.23 -8.72 -20.01
CA ASP A 789 -1.72 -7.43 -19.53
C ASP A 789 -0.57 -6.43 -19.32
N GLY A 790 -0.85 -5.16 -19.62
CA GLY A 790 0.12 -4.06 -19.66
C GLY A 790 -0.44 -2.79 -19.02
N TRP A 791 0.38 -1.74 -18.95
CA TRP A 791 -0.03 -0.42 -18.42
C TRP A 791 0.51 0.71 -19.29
N LEU A 792 -0.11 1.90 -19.20
CA LEU A 792 0.27 3.10 -19.97
C LEU A 792 0.43 2.78 -21.47
N ARG A 793 -0.63 2.20 -22.05
CA ARG A 793 -0.62 1.59 -23.38
C ARG A 793 -1.20 2.45 -24.50
N ASP A 794 -1.68 3.65 -24.17
CA ASP A 794 -2.42 4.53 -25.09
C ASP A 794 -1.65 4.80 -26.40
N ASP A 795 -0.36 5.13 -26.28
CA ASP A 795 0.52 5.36 -27.44
C ASP A 795 0.69 4.10 -28.29
N PHE A 796 0.86 2.94 -27.65
CA PHE A 796 1.00 1.67 -28.36
C PHE A 796 -0.29 1.30 -29.10
N ASP A 797 -1.45 1.45 -28.44
CA ASP A 797 -2.74 1.10 -29.04
C ASP A 797 -3.08 2.05 -30.19
N ALA A 798 -2.77 3.34 -30.07
CA ALA A 798 -2.95 4.32 -31.15
C ALA A 798 -2.08 4.00 -32.38
N GLU A 799 -0.82 3.60 -32.19
CA GLU A 799 0.05 3.17 -33.29
C GLU A 799 -0.41 1.83 -33.89
N LEU A 800 -0.83 0.88 -33.05
CA LEU A 800 -1.32 -0.42 -33.49
C LEU A 800 -2.56 -0.26 -34.37
N LYS A 801 -3.53 0.54 -33.91
CA LYS A 801 -4.75 0.85 -34.65
C LYS A 801 -4.40 1.51 -35.99
N ARG A 802 -3.51 2.49 -36.00
CA ARG A 802 -3.06 3.14 -37.25
C ARG A 802 -2.45 2.16 -38.24
N ALA A 803 -1.62 1.23 -37.77
CA ALA A 803 -1.06 0.19 -38.62
C ALA A 803 -2.14 -0.77 -39.16
N GLN A 804 -3.12 -1.15 -38.32
CA GLN A 804 -4.24 -2.01 -38.72
C GLN A 804 -5.18 -1.32 -39.73
N ASP A 805 -5.53 -0.06 -39.50
CA ASP A 805 -6.35 0.76 -40.40
C ASP A 805 -5.66 0.93 -41.78
N ALA A 806 -4.33 0.96 -41.81
CA ALA A 806 -3.52 0.97 -43.03
C ALA A 806 -3.38 -0.41 -43.71
N GLY A 807 -4.05 -1.45 -43.20
CA GLY A 807 -4.03 -2.81 -43.74
C GLY A 807 -2.70 -3.54 -43.52
N ARG A 808 -1.89 -3.13 -42.54
CA ARG A 808 -0.62 -3.79 -42.25
C ARG A 808 -0.83 -5.14 -41.56
N PRO A 809 -0.01 -6.16 -41.87
CA PRO A 809 -0.11 -7.48 -41.25
C PRO A 809 0.46 -7.47 -39.82
N VAL A 810 -0.25 -6.88 -38.86
CA VAL A 810 0.14 -6.78 -37.45
C VAL A 810 -0.95 -7.30 -36.51
N ARG A 811 -0.56 -8.11 -35.52
CA ARG A 811 -1.49 -8.73 -34.56
C ARG A 811 -0.91 -8.76 -33.15
N VAL A 812 -1.81 -8.79 -32.16
CA VAL A 812 -1.50 -9.04 -30.76
C VAL A 812 -2.24 -10.30 -30.31
N ILE A 813 -1.55 -11.22 -29.64
CA ILE A 813 -2.13 -12.38 -28.95
C ILE A 813 -1.94 -12.15 -27.45
N SER A 814 -3.05 -12.01 -26.72
CA SER A 814 -3.04 -11.68 -25.30
C SER A 814 -2.79 -12.89 -24.38
N LYS A 815 -3.20 -14.08 -24.84
CA LYS A 815 -3.10 -15.34 -24.09
C LYS A 815 -2.59 -16.44 -25.00
N ALA A 816 -1.28 -16.68 -24.96
CA ALA A 816 -0.65 -17.79 -25.66
C ALA A 816 -0.46 -18.98 -24.70
N SER A 817 -0.70 -20.21 -25.18
CA SER A 817 -0.24 -21.39 -24.47
C SER A 817 1.28 -21.49 -24.53
N GLU A 818 1.88 -22.30 -23.66
CA GLU A 818 3.32 -22.51 -23.67
C GLU A 818 3.79 -23.09 -25.01
N GLU A 819 3.05 -24.05 -25.57
CA GLU A 819 3.32 -24.63 -26.89
C GLU A 819 3.23 -23.58 -28.00
N LEU A 820 2.22 -22.71 -27.98
CA LEU A 820 2.07 -21.64 -28.96
C LEU A 820 3.24 -20.64 -28.88
N LEU A 821 3.72 -20.32 -27.68
CA LEU A 821 4.86 -19.45 -27.47
C LEU A 821 6.16 -20.06 -28.03
N TRP A 822 6.43 -21.33 -27.73
CA TRP A 822 7.62 -22.01 -28.26
C TRP A 822 7.56 -22.17 -29.79
N ALA A 823 6.38 -22.49 -30.34
CA ALA A 823 6.15 -22.50 -31.78
C ALA A 823 6.41 -21.11 -32.40
N ALA A 824 5.97 -20.04 -31.74
CA ALA A 824 6.19 -18.67 -32.20
C ALA A 824 7.68 -18.34 -32.28
N TYR A 825 8.47 -18.66 -31.24
CA TYR A 825 9.92 -18.47 -31.29
C TYR A 825 10.53 -19.26 -32.45
N GLN A 826 10.22 -20.55 -32.61
CA GLN A 826 10.82 -21.42 -33.63
C GLN A 826 10.44 -21.06 -35.07
N LEU A 827 9.21 -20.58 -35.29
CA LEU A 827 8.70 -20.23 -36.63
C LEU A 827 8.99 -18.77 -37.02
N ALA A 828 9.29 -17.90 -36.07
CA ALA A 828 9.68 -16.53 -36.36
C ALA A 828 10.99 -16.47 -37.15
N ARG A 829 11.09 -15.51 -38.07
CA ARG A 829 12.32 -15.24 -38.82
C ARG A 829 13.39 -14.62 -37.91
N PHE A 830 12.95 -13.72 -37.05
CA PHE A 830 13.69 -13.17 -35.92
C PHE A 830 12.68 -12.60 -34.91
N SER A 831 13.12 -12.42 -33.67
CA SER A 831 12.36 -11.68 -32.66
C SER A 831 12.97 -10.30 -32.41
N VAL A 832 12.17 -9.40 -31.83
CA VAL A 832 12.58 -8.03 -31.48
C VAL A 832 12.29 -7.82 -30.00
N PHE A 833 13.31 -7.45 -29.24
CA PHE A 833 13.22 -7.17 -27.82
C PHE A 833 14.10 -5.96 -27.49
N VAL A 834 13.56 -4.77 -27.73
CA VAL A 834 14.28 -3.48 -27.68
C VAL A 834 13.93 -2.66 -26.44
N SER A 835 13.80 -3.35 -25.30
CA SER A 835 13.48 -2.74 -24.01
C SER A 835 14.49 -1.65 -23.63
N LEU A 836 13.98 -0.55 -23.10
CA LEU A 836 14.78 0.54 -22.53
C LEU A 836 15.44 0.15 -21.22
N ALA A 837 14.82 -0.72 -20.43
CA ALA A 837 15.40 -1.28 -19.21
C ALA A 837 14.80 -2.64 -18.84
N GLU A 838 15.65 -3.54 -18.38
CA GLU A 838 15.32 -4.89 -17.93
C GLU A 838 16.25 -5.32 -16.79
N GLY A 839 15.75 -6.20 -15.92
CA GLY A 839 16.58 -6.93 -14.98
C GLY A 839 17.39 -8.05 -15.64
N TYR A 840 16.77 -8.79 -16.57
CA TYR A 840 17.43 -9.87 -17.32
C TYR A 840 16.99 -9.89 -18.77
N GLY A 841 15.69 -10.09 -19.04
CA GLY A 841 15.11 -10.23 -20.38
C GLY A 841 15.00 -11.68 -20.85
N LEU A 842 14.24 -12.49 -20.09
CA LEU A 842 13.94 -13.89 -20.43
C LEU A 842 13.50 -14.10 -21.90
N PRO A 843 12.64 -13.25 -22.50
CA PRO A 843 12.22 -13.47 -23.89
C PRO A 843 13.37 -13.45 -24.92
N ALA A 844 14.38 -12.62 -24.71
CA ALA A 844 15.55 -12.57 -25.57
C ALA A 844 16.36 -13.88 -25.49
N ALA A 845 16.61 -14.33 -24.27
CA ALA A 845 17.34 -15.57 -24.01
C ALA A 845 16.55 -16.81 -24.48
N GLU A 846 15.22 -16.80 -24.39
CA GLU A 846 14.35 -17.85 -24.96
C GLU A 846 14.44 -17.89 -26.48
N SER A 847 14.37 -16.74 -27.16
CA SER A 847 14.54 -16.66 -28.62
C SER A 847 15.87 -17.26 -29.07
N ILE A 848 16.98 -16.86 -28.42
CA ILE A 848 18.31 -17.39 -28.70
C ILE A 848 18.35 -18.89 -28.42
N GLY A 849 17.79 -19.34 -27.29
CA GLY A 849 17.69 -20.75 -26.91
C GLY A 849 16.88 -21.59 -27.88
N SER A 850 15.90 -21.01 -28.56
CA SER A 850 15.14 -21.65 -29.65
C SER A 850 15.85 -21.62 -31.00
N GLY A 851 17.04 -21.01 -31.10
CA GLY A 851 17.80 -20.87 -32.35
C GLY A 851 17.31 -19.72 -33.25
N THR A 852 16.50 -18.80 -32.71
CA THR A 852 15.90 -17.69 -33.45
C THR A 852 16.67 -16.40 -33.18
N PRO A 853 17.23 -15.74 -34.21
CA PRO A 853 17.92 -14.47 -34.05
C PRO A 853 17.03 -13.43 -33.36
N VAL A 854 17.61 -12.60 -32.51
CA VAL A 854 16.90 -11.54 -31.78
C VAL A 854 17.58 -10.19 -32.01
N VAL A 855 16.77 -9.15 -32.24
CA VAL A 855 17.21 -7.75 -32.25
C VAL A 855 17.06 -7.18 -30.85
N LEU A 856 18.17 -6.71 -30.27
CA LEU A 856 18.25 -6.23 -28.89
C LEU A 856 18.75 -4.79 -28.80
N THR A 857 18.43 -4.11 -27.70
CA THR A 857 19.20 -2.94 -27.26
C THR A 857 20.62 -3.37 -26.85
N ASN A 858 21.61 -2.50 -27.06
CA ASN A 858 23.03 -2.84 -26.91
C ASN A 858 23.62 -2.39 -25.57
N TYR A 859 22.81 -2.36 -24.50
CA TYR A 859 23.23 -1.94 -23.17
C TYR A 859 22.45 -2.69 -22.07
N GLY A 860 22.89 -2.56 -20.82
CA GLY A 860 22.29 -3.24 -19.67
C GLY A 860 22.32 -4.76 -19.82
N SER A 861 21.32 -5.45 -19.25
CA SER A 861 21.24 -6.92 -19.33
C SER A 861 21.06 -7.44 -20.76
N MET A 862 20.64 -6.60 -21.71
CA MET A 862 20.49 -6.99 -23.12
C MET A 862 21.83 -7.19 -23.81
N ALA A 863 22.81 -6.34 -23.50
CA ALA A 863 24.19 -6.50 -23.98
C ALA A 863 24.92 -7.69 -23.34
N GLU A 864 24.46 -8.15 -22.18
CA GLU A 864 25.00 -9.36 -21.55
C GLU A 864 24.46 -10.64 -22.21
N ILE A 865 23.22 -10.59 -22.70
CA ILE A 865 22.55 -11.74 -23.34
C ILE A 865 22.99 -11.90 -24.81
N GLY A 866 23.07 -10.80 -25.56
CA GLY A 866 23.43 -10.79 -26.98
C GLY A 866 24.92 -10.86 -27.23
#